data_AF-A0A8J6BYU8-F1
#
_entry.id   AF-A0A8J6BYU8-F1
#
_cell.length_a   1.000
_cell.length_b   1.000
_cell.length_c   1.000
_cell.angle_alpha   90.00
_cell.angle_beta   90.00
_cell.angle_gamma   90.00
#
_symmetry.space_group_name_H-M   'P 1'
#
loop_
_entity.id
_entity.type
_entity.pdbx_description
1 polymer ?
#
loop_
_entity_poly.entity_id
_entity_poly.type
_entity_poly.pdbx_seq_one_letter_code
_entity_poly.pdbx_strand_id
1 'polypeptide(L)'
;MSSHEPQEQPSDDDFDPASDFEDDSSDSPESENNDGEFDQEPEDPLDLSSTEVKEALKHLGLVPEDLKEYTMADVRSESAGLPKDIVKVRFDHYAARRKQYMDMIRSELSSSDSMNNSPSLSGLKRGKSSTAVALEAQRLEAAKRKQLQEVQQVLALELTKKRIEEENQRRLAREQQRMEQREREKQEARKKAADAEAKRVAERKAKAAREAKAADRLKRKAMAQEREMAQRRRREEKERREAAEAREMMLLDKKKEHEAKVAAMQAKQDVMKTRMLQDMEAREQARIAALEAEKAKRQEEARRQQEETARRLAEVTAKMQQEEADRRRKMKERQKKSEEQRLELEARRQQEAADRAKAEAEKEQHRLAVAEKMKKEEEDRIASIQRQVEAREERQRRKKEEEEREKLIKAEKDRLVADDKRRMVQMEERKHEYRAAVFEQQLKERDHALESHEQDLKRVRMQRLKMRNRTAQQKAMINQEIAQMQKTGKMSDGLVKAVGKDVIKVAIEQAQSPSKLSTADIFRSSPALRPRQSHAKSTTLPRIGTAENSGSNQPQPQAKPSRTPRLGPKARGAASEPALPKPYRATSAPGLRPAKPPTARPRAMRRPTADRRQRFVRRRGAGIREARMMADELRRTQNESMLRLVMEEQQKEAERALMLQSVVDPIERERLQAIFEIERGKANRNLLNISSHFEQNLAMKLADIGFSPLDI
;
A
#
# COMPACT_ATOMS: atom_id res chain seq x y z
N MET A 1 -16.17 -3.19 70.21
CA MET A 1 -16.38 -1.79 69.83
C MET A 1 -15.84 -1.64 68.41
N SER A 2 -16.57 -2.07 67.38
CA SER A 2 -17.69 -1.41 66.67
C SER A 2 -17.29 -0.11 65.97
N SER A 3 -17.10 -0.19 64.65
CA SER A 3 -17.37 0.83 63.61
C SER A 3 -16.69 0.37 62.31
N HIS A 4 -17.40 -0.33 61.41
CA HIS A 4 -18.25 0.17 60.32
C HIS A 4 -17.50 0.27 58.97
N GLU A 5 -17.73 -0.75 58.14
CA GLU A 5 -17.55 -0.77 56.69
C GLU A 5 -18.55 0.19 56.01
N PRO A 6 -18.21 0.78 54.86
CA PRO A 6 -19.19 1.19 53.88
C PRO A 6 -19.26 0.18 52.72
N GLN A 7 -20.46 -0.38 52.54
CA GLN A 7 -20.92 -1.07 51.35
C GLN A 7 -21.00 -0.09 50.17
N GLU A 8 -20.37 -0.42 49.04
CA GLU A 8 -20.71 0.16 47.74
C GLU A 8 -21.84 -0.68 47.13
N GLN A 9 -23.03 -0.07 47.01
CA GLN A 9 -24.15 -0.59 46.23
C GLN A 9 -23.95 -0.28 44.74
N PRO A 10 -24.30 -1.20 43.82
CA PRO A 10 -24.51 -0.89 42.43
C PRO A 10 -25.94 -0.35 42.24
N SER A 11 -26.09 0.86 41.73
CA SER A 11 -27.38 1.37 41.25
C SER A 11 -27.46 1.16 39.75
N ASP A 12 -28.37 0.28 39.37
CA ASP A 12 -29.05 0.21 38.08
C ASP A 12 -29.70 1.57 37.78
N ASP A 13 -29.45 2.11 36.59
CA ASP A 13 -30.31 3.07 35.92
C ASP A 13 -30.24 2.78 34.41
N ASP A 14 -30.91 1.69 34.02
CA ASP A 14 -31.46 1.51 32.68
C ASP A 14 -32.57 2.55 32.48
N PHE A 15 -32.20 3.75 32.03
CA PHE A 15 -33.16 4.73 31.54
C PHE A 15 -33.04 4.81 30.02
N ASP A 16 -33.99 4.15 29.36
CA ASP A 16 -34.19 4.12 27.92
C ASP A 16 -35.27 5.17 27.59
N PRO A 17 -34.93 6.38 27.10
CA PRO A 17 -35.94 7.27 26.57
C PRO A 17 -36.17 6.89 25.11
N ALA A 18 -37.14 6.01 24.90
CA ALA A 18 -37.95 6.04 23.69
C ALA A 18 -38.63 7.42 23.61
N SER A 19 -37.95 8.38 22.99
CA SER A 19 -38.60 9.62 22.53
C SER A 19 -39.11 9.37 21.12
N ASP A 20 -40.39 9.04 21.03
CA ASP A 20 -41.26 9.58 19.98
C ASP A 20 -40.93 11.06 19.79
N PHE A 21 -40.26 11.38 18.68
CA PHE A 21 -40.12 12.76 18.24
C PHE A 21 -41.13 12.92 17.12
N GLU A 22 -42.27 13.51 17.50
CA GLU A 22 -43.28 14.02 16.59
C GLU A 22 -42.60 14.97 15.60
N ASP A 23 -42.70 14.60 14.33
CA ASP A 23 -42.30 15.42 13.19
C ASP A 23 -43.42 16.45 12.98
N ASP A 24 -43.43 17.50 13.81
CA ASP A 24 -44.30 18.65 13.63
C ASP A 24 -43.52 19.97 13.72
N SER A 25 -43.66 20.72 12.61
CA SER A 25 -43.59 22.18 12.52
C SER A 25 -42.23 22.89 12.63
N SER A 26 -41.85 23.47 11.48
CA SER A 26 -41.53 24.90 11.29
C SER A 26 -40.25 25.51 11.89
N ASP A 27 -39.75 26.50 11.15
CA ASP A 27 -38.69 27.47 11.50
C ASP A 27 -37.24 26.97 11.47
N SER A 28 -36.76 26.74 10.26
CA SER A 28 -35.38 27.12 9.95
C SER A 28 -35.29 28.65 9.91
N PRO A 29 -34.44 29.30 10.72
CA PRO A 29 -34.15 30.71 10.52
C PRO A 29 -33.39 30.84 9.20
N GLU A 30 -34.07 31.41 8.21
CA GLU A 30 -33.45 31.96 7.02
C GLU A 30 -32.26 32.82 7.45
N SER A 31 -31.06 32.32 7.20
CA SER A 31 -29.88 33.16 7.23
C SER A 31 -30.01 34.12 6.05
N GLU A 32 -30.52 35.32 6.34
CA GLU A 32 -30.45 36.51 5.49
C GLU A 32 -28.97 36.82 5.20
N ASN A 33 -28.38 36.07 4.26
CA ASN A 33 -27.32 36.60 3.43
C ASN A 33 -28.00 37.57 2.47
N ASN A 34 -28.24 38.77 2.97
CA ASN A 34 -28.53 39.94 2.16
C ASN A 34 -27.21 40.34 1.48
N ASP A 35 -26.71 39.45 0.61
CA ASP A 35 -25.90 39.87 -0.52
C ASP A 35 -26.80 40.80 -1.28
N GLY A 36 -26.49 42.11 -1.23
CA GLY A 36 -27.16 43.11 -2.03
C GLY A 36 -27.01 42.72 -3.50
N GLU A 37 -27.96 41.92 -3.97
CA GLU A 37 -28.29 41.65 -5.34
C GLU A 37 -28.61 43.03 -5.91
N PHE A 38 -27.54 43.64 -6.41
CA PHE A 38 -27.63 44.78 -7.29
C PHE A 38 -28.51 44.26 -8.42
N ASP A 39 -29.80 44.64 -8.43
CA ASP A 39 -30.75 44.36 -9.51
C ASP A 39 -30.08 44.75 -10.82
N GLN A 40 -29.36 43.80 -11.43
CA GLN A 40 -28.94 43.91 -12.80
C GLN A 40 -30.25 43.73 -13.54
N GLU A 41 -30.80 44.86 -14.02
CA GLU A 41 -31.91 44.88 -14.95
C GLU A 41 -31.70 43.74 -15.96
N PRO A 42 -32.70 42.85 -16.16
CA PRO A 42 -32.54 41.72 -17.05
C PRO A 42 -32.09 42.24 -18.41
N GLU A 43 -30.83 42.00 -18.75
CA GLU A 43 -30.24 42.51 -19.97
C GLU A 43 -31.06 41.99 -21.15
N ASP A 44 -31.54 42.90 -21.99
CA ASP A 44 -32.38 42.56 -23.14
C ASP A 44 -31.68 41.46 -23.96
N PRO A 45 -32.40 40.37 -24.32
CA PRO A 45 -31.83 39.28 -25.09
C PRO A 45 -31.29 39.84 -26.40
N LEU A 46 -29.97 39.68 -26.63
CA LEU A 46 -29.32 40.12 -27.85
C LEU A 46 -30.03 39.49 -29.05
N ASP A 47 -30.55 40.35 -29.93
CA ASP A 47 -31.17 39.89 -31.16
C ASP A 47 -30.10 39.31 -32.08
N LEU A 48 -29.97 37.98 -32.09
CA LEU A 48 -29.06 37.23 -32.96
C LEU A 48 -29.34 37.47 -34.46
N SER A 49 -30.48 38.09 -34.80
CA SER A 49 -30.80 38.49 -36.17
C SER A 49 -30.18 39.83 -36.57
N SER A 50 -29.71 40.64 -35.61
CA SER A 50 -29.04 41.93 -35.86
C SER A 50 -27.81 41.75 -36.76
N THR A 51 -27.63 42.68 -37.69
CA THR A 51 -26.49 42.69 -38.63
C THR A 51 -25.17 42.84 -37.89
N GLU A 52 -25.14 43.66 -36.84
CA GLU A 52 -23.94 43.91 -36.03
C GLU A 52 -23.51 42.64 -35.27
N VAL A 53 -24.48 41.92 -34.68
CA VAL A 53 -24.23 40.64 -34.00
C VAL A 53 -23.73 39.58 -34.99
N LYS A 54 -24.27 39.54 -36.21
CA LYS A 54 -23.81 38.63 -37.28
C LYS A 54 -22.39 38.94 -37.74
N GLU A 55 -22.02 40.22 -37.80
CA GLU A 55 -20.65 40.63 -38.12
C GLU A 55 -19.69 40.26 -36.99
N ALA A 56 -20.04 40.53 -35.73
CA ALA A 56 -19.25 40.12 -34.57
C ALA A 56 -19.05 38.59 -34.51
N LEU A 57 -20.12 37.81 -34.77
CA LEU A 57 -20.06 36.35 -34.89
C LEU A 57 -19.08 35.89 -35.97
N LYS A 58 -19.11 36.54 -37.13
CA LYS A 58 -18.20 36.25 -38.25
C LYS A 58 -16.75 36.59 -37.90
N HIS A 59 -16.51 37.70 -37.20
CA HIS A 59 -15.17 38.09 -36.73
C HIS A 59 -14.60 37.10 -35.71
N LEU A 60 -15.45 36.61 -34.79
CA LEU A 60 -15.05 35.65 -33.75
C LEU A 60 -15.01 34.20 -34.25
N GLY A 61 -15.45 33.92 -35.48
CA GLY A 61 -15.52 32.57 -36.04
C GLY A 61 -16.54 31.66 -35.33
N LEU A 62 -17.57 32.25 -34.73
CA LEU A 62 -18.61 31.55 -33.97
C LEU A 62 -19.81 31.25 -34.87
N VAL A 63 -20.39 30.05 -34.71
CA VAL A 63 -21.61 29.65 -35.44
C VAL A 63 -22.83 30.07 -34.63
N PRO A 64 -23.89 30.64 -35.23
CA PRO A 64 -25.10 31.03 -34.51
C PRO A 64 -25.77 29.90 -33.71
N GLU A 65 -25.53 28.64 -34.10
CA GLU A 65 -26.05 27.45 -33.43
C GLU A 65 -25.45 27.24 -32.04
N ASP A 66 -24.21 27.66 -31.81
CA ASP A 66 -23.56 27.58 -30.49
C ASP A 66 -24.21 28.52 -29.46
N LEU A 67 -24.95 29.53 -29.92
CA LEU A 67 -25.65 30.52 -29.10
C LEU A 67 -27.13 30.23 -28.87
N LYS A 68 -27.69 29.17 -29.46
CA LYS A 68 -29.10 28.80 -29.27
C LYS A 68 -29.37 28.45 -27.81
N GLU A 69 -30.44 28.95 -27.23
CA GLU A 69 -30.79 28.57 -25.86
C GLU A 69 -31.32 27.14 -25.81
N TYR A 70 -30.45 26.22 -25.42
CA TYR A 70 -30.85 24.88 -25.05
C TYR A 70 -31.32 24.88 -23.61
N THR A 71 -32.48 24.29 -23.36
CA THR A 71 -32.95 24.02 -22.01
C THR A 71 -32.39 22.69 -21.50
N MET A 72 -32.44 22.46 -20.19
CA MET A 72 -32.11 21.16 -19.60
C MET A 72 -32.96 20.01 -20.19
N ALA A 73 -34.15 20.28 -20.71
CA ALA A 73 -34.99 19.29 -21.35
C ALA A 73 -34.44 18.87 -22.72
N ASP A 74 -33.88 19.83 -23.47
CA ASP A 74 -33.30 19.59 -24.80
C ASP A 74 -32.01 18.77 -24.69
N VAL A 75 -31.14 19.10 -23.73
CA VAL A 75 -29.91 18.31 -23.50
C VAL A 75 -30.24 16.90 -23.00
N ARG A 76 -31.35 16.74 -22.25
CA ARG A 76 -31.85 15.41 -21.83
C ARG A 76 -32.38 14.57 -22.98
N SER A 77 -33.05 15.18 -23.96
CA SER A 77 -33.60 14.46 -25.11
C SER A 77 -32.47 14.00 -26.05
N GLU A 78 -31.45 14.84 -26.27
CA GLU A 78 -30.25 14.48 -27.05
C GLU A 78 -29.37 13.45 -26.33
N SER A 79 -29.31 13.51 -25.00
CA SER A 79 -28.50 12.61 -24.17
C SER A 79 -29.29 11.42 -23.62
N ALA A 80 -30.29 10.93 -24.35
CA ALA A 80 -31.13 9.81 -23.93
C ALA A 80 -30.26 8.57 -23.61
N GLY A 81 -30.36 8.08 -22.36
CA GLY A 81 -29.59 6.93 -21.85
C GLY A 81 -28.39 7.29 -20.97
N LEU A 82 -28.04 8.57 -20.84
CA LEU A 82 -27.01 9.02 -19.91
C LEU A 82 -27.59 9.31 -18.50
N PRO A 83 -26.83 9.05 -17.42
CA PRO A 83 -27.21 9.42 -16.05
C PRO A 83 -27.50 10.92 -15.91
N LYS A 84 -28.50 11.27 -15.08
CA LYS A 84 -28.96 12.66 -14.86
C LYS A 84 -27.82 13.62 -14.48
N ASP A 85 -26.85 13.15 -13.69
CA ASP A 85 -25.71 13.97 -13.25
C ASP A 85 -24.78 14.32 -14.41
N ILE A 86 -24.57 13.39 -15.34
CA ILE A 86 -23.75 13.62 -16.54
C ILE A 86 -24.46 14.60 -17.48
N VAL A 87 -25.78 14.48 -17.61
CA VAL A 87 -26.58 15.42 -18.42
C VAL A 87 -26.53 16.83 -17.81
N LYS A 88 -26.59 16.95 -16.48
CA LYS A 88 -26.42 18.23 -15.78
C LYS A 88 -25.04 18.84 -16.03
N VAL A 89 -23.97 18.07 -15.89
CA VAL A 89 -22.60 18.56 -16.16
C VAL A 89 -22.45 19.02 -17.62
N ARG A 90 -23.04 18.30 -18.58
CA ARG A 90 -23.05 18.71 -19.99
C ARG A 90 -23.79 20.02 -20.21
N PHE A 91 -24.95 20.19 -19.57
CA PHE A 91 -25.70 21.44 -19.64
C PHE A 91 -24.96 22.60 -18.99
N ASP A 92 -24.39 22.41 -17.79
CA ASP A 92 -23.64 23.46 -17.09
C ASP A 92 -22.42 23.90 -17.92
N HIS A 93 -21.71 22.95 -18.54
CA HIS A 93 -20.61 23.24 -19.45
C HIS A 93 -21.07 23.97 -20.72
N TYR A 94 -22.22 23.58 -21.27
CA TYR A 94 -22.83 24.26 -22.41
C TYR A 94 -23.20 25.72 -22.07
N ALA A 95 -23.91 25.94 -20.96
CA ALA A 95 -24.33 27.26 -20.50
C ALA A 95 -23.14 28.19 -20.21
N ALA A 96 -22.08 27.67 -19.58
CA ALA A 96 -20.86 28.42 -19.33
C ALA A 96 -20.15 28.85 -20.63
N ARG A 97 -20.06 27.94 -21.61
CA ARG A 97 -19.46 28.24 -22.92
C ARG A 97 -20.29 29.27 -23.70
N ARG A 98 -21.62 29.12 -23.71
CA ARG A 98 -22.53 30.08 -24.33
C ARG A 98 -22.37 31.47 -23.72
N LYS A 99 -22.32 31.57 -22.39
CA LYS A 99 -22.10 32.84 -21.69
C LYS A 99 -20.80 33.52 -22.13
N GLN A 100 -19.70 32.76 -22.18
CA GLN A 100 -18.41 33.28 -22.66
C GLN A 100 -18.49 33.82 -24.09
N TYR A 101 -19.23 33.14 -24.97
CA TYR A 101 -19.43 33.60 -26.35
C TYR A 101 -20.26 34.88 -26.41
N MET A 102 -21.32 35.01 -25.59
CA MET A 102 -22.12 36.24 -25.51
C MET A 102 -21.30 37.42 -24.98
N ASP A 103 -20.44 37.20 -23.98
CA ASP A 103 -19.57 38.24 -23.42
C ASP A 103 -18.55 38.73 -24.47
N MET A 104 -17.97 37.82 -25.27
CA MET A 104 -17.06 38.22 -26.36
C MET A 104 -17.78 39.03 -27.44
N ILE A 105 -18.99 38.64 -27.83
CA ILE A 105 -19.78 39.40 -28.82
C ILE A 105 -20.09 40.80 -28.31
N ARG A 106 -20.48 40.95 -27.03
CA ARG A 106 -20.71 42.27 -26.41
C ARG A 106 -19.44 43.11 -26.40
N SER A 107 -18.28 42.51 -26.12
CA SER A 107 -17.01 43.22 -26.12
C SER A 107 -16.65 43.76 -27.50
N GLU A 108 -16.91 43.00 -28.57
CA GLU A 108 -16.72 43.43 -29.96
C GLU A 108 -17.69 44.57 -30.33
N LEU A 109 -18.99 44.42 -30.00
CA LEU A 109 -20.00 45.46 -30.24
C LEU A 109 -19.69 46.78 -29.49
N SER A 110 -19.22 46.68 -28.24
CA SER A 110 -18.82 47.87 -27.47
C SER A 110 -17.55 48.53 -28.01
N SER A 111 -16.68 47.78 -28.69
CA SER A 111 -15.45 48.30 -29.27
C SER A 111 -15.72 49.07 -30.57
N SER A 112 -16.74 48.70 -31.34
CA SER A 112 -17.12 49.39 -32.58
C SER A 112 -17.76 50.76 -32.37
N ASP A 113 -18.44 51.01 -31.24
CA ASP A 113 -19.18 52.27 -31.00
C ASP A 113 -18.29 53.45 -30.55
N SER A 114 -17.03 53.22 -30.17
CA SER A 114 -16.18 54.27 -29.58
C SER A 114 -15.58 55.29 -30.56
N MET A 115 -15.83 55.18 -31.87
CA MET A 115 -15.10 55.93 -32.91
C MET A 115 -15.87 57.07 -33.63
N ASN A 116 -17.11 57.42 -33.24
CA ASN A 116 -17.99 58.24 -34.12
C ASN A 116 -18.58 59.57 -33.59
N ASN A 117 -18.04 60.24 -32.56
CA ASN A 117 -18.61 61.52 -32.08
C ASN A 117 -17.69 62.75 -32.19
N SER A 118 -18.06 63.73 -33.03
CA SER A 118 -17.47 65.09 -33.12
C SER A 118 -18.58 66.16 -33.15
N PRO A 119 -18.52 67.26 -32.37
CA PRO A 119 -19.61 68.25 -32.28
C PRO A 119 -19.41 69.47 -33.20
N SER A 120 -20.51 70.02 -33.75
CA SER A 120 -20.54 71.21 -34.64
C SER A 120 -21.14 72.45 -33.95
N LEU A 121 -20.72 73.65 -34.37
CA LEU A 121 -20.90 74.93 -33.67
C LEU A 121 -21.45 76.03 -34.62
N SER A 122 -22.55 76.70 -34.25
CA SER A 122 -23.15 77.89 -34.91
C SER A 122 -24.00 78.67 -33.88
N GLY A 123 -24.25 79.98 -33.84
CA GLY A 123 -23.93 81.20 -34.58
C GLY A 123 -24.88 82.33 -34.04
N LEU A 124 -24.44 83.58 -33.84
CA LEU A 124 -25.26 84.67 -33.23
C LEU A 124 -25.19 85.99 -34.03
N LYS A 125 -26.38 86.59 -34.30
CA LYS A 125 -26.60 87.87 -35.02
C LYS A 125 -27.07 89.00 -34.07
N ARG A 126 -26.81 90.26 -34.48
CA ARG A 126 -26.80 91.51 -33.69
C ARG A 126 -27.84 92.52 -34.24
N GLY A 127 -28.45 93.36 -33.39
CA GLY A 127 -29.39 94.42 -33.82
C GLY A 127 -29.56 95.64 -32.88
N LYS A 128 -29.23 96.82 -33.42
CA LYS A 128 -29.82 98.19 -33.36
C LYS A 128 -29.93 99.03 -32.05
N SER A 129 -29.08 100.08 -32.03
CA SER A 129 -29.27 101.52 -31.73
C SER A 129 -30.05 102.02 -30.50
N SER A 130 -29.31 102.44 -29.46
CA SER A 130 -29.64 103.59 -28.61
C SER A 130 -28.40 104.48 -28.46
N THR A 131 -28.55 105.70 -27.94
CA THR A 131 -27.56 106.79 -27.93
C THR A 131 -26.16 106.36 -27.45
N ALA A 132 -25.11 106.69 -28.21
CA ALA A 132 -23.77 106.10 -28.08
C ALA A 132 -23.19 106.13 -26.65
N VAL A 133 -23.41 107.22 -25.90
CA VAL A 133 -22.91 107.38 -24.53
C VAL A 133 -23.75 106.62 -23.49
N ALA A 134 -25.09 106.57 -23.67
CA ALA A 134 -25.97 105.81 -22.78
C ALA A 134 -25.86 104.30 -23.04
N LEU A 135 -25.70 103.88 -24.30
CA LEU A 135 -25.34 102.50 -24.64
C LEU A 135 -23.99 102.11 -24.10
N GLU A 136 -23.01 103.01 -24.11
CA GLU A 136 -21.69 102.71 -23.59
C GLU A 136 -21.72 102.56 -22.07
N ALA A 137 -22.41 103.45 -21.35
CA ALA A 137 -22.63 103.30 -19.92
C ALA A 137 -23.42 102.02 -19.58
N GLN A 138 -24.49 101.71 -20.32
CA GLN A 138 -25.27 100.50 -20.14
C GLN A 138 -24.49 99.24 -20.53
N ARG A 139 -23.61 99.30 -21.53
CA ARG A 139 -22.69 98.21 -21.91
C ARG A 139 -21.61 98.01 -20.86
N LEU A 140 -21.07 99.07 -20.26
CA LEU A 140 -20.11 98.99 -19.17
C LEU A 140 -20.78 98.45 -17.89
N GLU A 141 -22.01 98.87 -17.59
CA GLU A 141 -22.77 98.33 -16.46
C GLU A 141 -23.16 96.87 -16.70
N ALA A 142 -23.61 96.51 -17.92
CA ALA A 142 -23.88 95.13 -18.30
C ALA A 142 -22.59 94.29 -18.31
N ALA A 143 -21.45 94.84 -18.71
CA ALA A 143 -20.15 94.18 -18.64
C ALA A 143 -19.72 93.95 -17.19
N LYS A 144 -19.89 94.93 -16.30
CA LYS A 144 -19.64 94.77 -14.85
C LYS A 144 -20.56 93.72 -14.23
N ARG A 145 -21.85 93.72 -14.58
CA ARG A 145 -22.80 92.69 -14.13
C ARG A 145 -22.43 91.30 -14.65
N LYS A 146 -22.01 91.19 -15.92
CA LYS A 146 -21.51 89.94 -16.50
C LYS A 146 -20.23 89.46 -15.80
N GLN A 147 -19.26 90.35 -15.57
CA GLN A 147 -18.04 90.03 -14.83
C GLN A 147 -18.36 89.59 -13.39
N LEU A 148 -19.28 90.24 -12.71
CA LEU A 148 -19.75 89.81 -11.38
C LEU A 148 -20.45 88.45 -11.41
N GLN A 149 -21.27 88.19 -12.44
CA GLN A 149 -21.91 86.89 -12.63
C GLN A 149 -20.90 85.79 -12.96
N GLU A 150 -19.90 86.06 -13.80
CA GLU A 150 -18.81 85.14 -14.12
C GLU A 150 -17.97 84.84 -12.87
N VAL A 151 -17.64 85.85 -12.07
CA VAL A 151 -16.94 85.67 -10.78
C VAL A 151 -17.80 84.84 -9.81
N GLN A 152 -19.12 85.10 -9.73
CA GLN A 152 -20.02 84.29 -8.91
C GLN A 152 -20.12 82.84 -9.40
N GLN A 153 -20.15 82.60 -10.70
CA GLN A 153 -20.16 81.27 -11.30
C GLN A 153 -18.85 80.53 -11.02
N VAL A 154 -17.70 81.20 -11.18
CA VAL A 154 -16.38 80.63 -10.87
C VAL A 154 -16.29 80.28 -9.39
N LEU A 155 -16.74 81.17 -8.50
CA LEU A 155 -16.76 80.91 -7.06
C LEU A 155 -17.70 79.73 -6.71
N ALA A 156 -18.87 79.63 -7.35
CA ALA A 156 -19.78 78.51 -7.16
C ALA A 156 -19.17 77.19 -7.63
N LEU A 157 -18.47 77.18 -8.78
CA LEU A 157 -17.76 76.02 -9.29
C LEU A 157 -16.57 75.61 -8.41
N GLU A 158 -15.83 76.56 -7.85
CA GLU A 158 -14.77 76.26 -6.89
C GLU A 158 -15.32 75.63 -5.60
N LEU A 159 -16.47 76.10 -5.12
CA LEU A 159 -17.13 75.53 -3.95
C LEU A 159 -17.68 74.13 -4.21
N THR A 160 -18.26 73.87 -5.39
CA THR A 160 -18.71 72.51 -5.75
C THR A 160 -17.53 71.58 -5.96
N LYS A 161 -16.44 72.05 -6.59
CA LYS A 161 -15.21 71.28 -6.74
C LYS A 161 -14.61 70.90 -5.38
N LYS A 162 -14.53 71.84 -4.43
CA LYS A 162 -14.08 71.56 -3.06
C LYS A 162 -14.98 70.56 -2.33
N ARG A 163 -16.31 70.65 -2.49
CA ARG A 163 -17.24 69.66 -1.92
C ARG A 163 -17.03 68.25 -2.48
N ILE A 164 -16.82 68.14 -3.79
CA ILE A 164 -16.52 66.85 -4.45
C ILE A 164 -15.17 66.30 -3.97
N GLU A 165 -14.16 67.16 -3.83
CA GLU A 165 -12.85 66.77 -3.30
C GLU A 165 -12.95 66.28 -1.84
N GLU A 166 -13.69 66.99 -0.98
CA GLU A 166 -13.96 66.58 0.40
C GLU A 166 -14.78 65.28 0.49
N GLU A 167 -15.79 65.10 -0.36
CA GLU A 167 -16.60 63.88 -0.42
C GLU A 167 -15.77 62.68 -0.89
N ASN A 168 -14.93 62.87 -1.91
CA ASN A 168 -14.00 61.83 -2.37
C ASN A 168 -12.97 61.48 -1.29
N GLN A 169 -12.42 62.47 -0.58
CA GLN A 169 -11.52 62.22 0.57
C GLN A 169 -12.23 61.45 1.68
N ARG A 170 -13.49 61.79 2.00
CA ARG A 170 -14.30 61.04 2.99
C ARG A 170 -14.60 59.61 2.53
N ARG A 171 -14.88 59.40 1.24
CA ARG A 171 -15.12 58.07 0.68
C ARG A 171 -13.86 57.21 0.75
N LEU A 172 -12.70 57.77 0.40
CA LEU A 172 -11.41 57.10 0.45
C LEU A 172 -11.01 56.77 1.90
N ALA A 173 -11.27 57.67 2.85
CA ALA A 173 -11.05 57.41 4.28
C ALA A 173 -11.96 56.28 4.82
N ARG A 174 -13.24 56.24 4.41
CA ARG A 174 -14.17 55.15 4.78
C ARG A 174 -13.74 53.81 4.18
N GLU A 175 -13.24 53.81 2.95
CA GLU A 175 -12.73 52.60 2.29
C GLU A 175 -11.45 52.08 2.97
N GLN A 176 -10.52 52.97 3.33
CA GLN A 176 -9.34 52.62 4.11
C GLN A 176 -9.71 52.02 5.48
N GLN A 177 -10.68 52.60 6.19
CA GLN A 177 -11.18 52.04 7.46
C GLN A 177 -11.81 50.66 7.29
N ARG A 178 -12.57 50.43 6.20
CA ARG A 178 -13.13 49.10 5.89
C ARG A 178 -12.05 48.07 5.57
N MET A 179 -11.01 48.48 4.84
CA MET A 179 -9.87 47.61 4.54
C MET A 179 -9.08 47.26 5.80
N GLU A 180 -8.84 48.23 6.68
CA GLU A 180 -8.17 47.99 7.96
C GLU A 180 -9.01 47.07 8.87
N GLN A 181 -10.33 47.24 8.92
CA GLN A 181 -11.23 46.33 9.63
C GLN A 181 -11.17 44.90 9.08
N ARG A 182 -11.23 44.73 7.75
CA ARG A 182 -11.09 43.42 7.10
C ARG A 182 -9.74 42.78 7.37
N GLU A 183 -8.66 43.57 7.45
CA GLU A 183 -7.34 43.05 7.81
C GLU A 183 -7.28 42.61 9.28
N ARG A 184 -7.86 43.39 10.21
CA ARG A 184 -7.95 43.00 11.62
C ARG A 184 -8.78 41.73 11.79
N GLU A 185 -9.92 41.61 11.12
CA GLU A 185 -10.75 40.40 11.11
C GLU A 185 -10.01 39.20 10.52
N LYS A 186 -9.29 39.37 9.40
CA LYS A 186 -8.45 38.31 8.83
C LYS A 186 -7.34 37.89 9.78
N GLN A 187 -6.71 38.82 10.49
CA GLN A 187 -5.68 38.51 11.48
C GLN A 187 -6.25 37.78 12.69
N GLU A 188 -7.42 38.18 13.19
CA GLU A 188 -8.13 37.47 14.26
C GLU A 188 -8.60 36.08 13.84
N ALA A 189 -9.13 35.93 12.62
CA ALA A 189 -9.51 34.63 12.07
C ALA A 189 -8.29 33.70 11.92
N ARG A 190 -7.14 34.24 11.49
CA ARG A 190 -5.87 33.50 11.43
C ARG A 190 -5.39 33.07 12.83
N LYS A 191 -5.48 33.95 13.83
CA LYS A 191 -5.14 33.60 15.22
C LYS A 191 -6.07 32.52 15.78
N LYS A 192 -7.39 32.67 15.61
CA LYS A 192 -8.39 31.67 16.02
C LYS A 192 -8.19 30.32 15.31
N ALA A 193 -7.85 30.32 14.02
CA ALA A 193 -7.53 29.11 13.27
C ALA A 193 -6.25 28.43 13.76
N ALA A 194 -5.19 29.21 14.04
CA ALA A 194 -3.94 28.71 14.60
C ALA A 194 -4.14 28.11 16.01
N ASP A 195 -4.94 28.75 16.85
CA ASP A 195 -5.26 28.26 18.20
C ASP A 195 -6.12 26.97 18.14
N ALA A 196 -7.06 26.88 17.19
CA ALA A 196 -7.85 25.67 16.97
C ALA A 196 -7.00 24.51 16.44
N GLU A 197 -6.05 24.78 15.55
CA GLU A 197 -5.09 23.79 15.06
C GLU A 197 -4.14 23.34 16.16
N ALA A 198 -3.63 24.26 16.99
CA ALA A 198 -2.80 23.95 18.14
C ALA A 198 -3.52 23.05 19.14
N LYS A 199 -4.80 23.32 19.42
CA LYS A 199 -5.66 22.46 20.26
C LYS A 199 -5.82 21.05 19.66
N ARG A 200 -6.10 20.93 18.35
CA ARG A 200 -6.21 19.63 17.66
C ARG A 200 -4.91 18.84 17.68
N VAL A 201 -3.77 19.51 17.50
CA VAL A 201 -2.44 18.88 17.58
C VAL A 201 -2.12 18.43 19.00
N ALA A 202 -2.45 19.23 20.02
CA ALA A 202 -2.30 18.86 21.41
C ALA A 202 -3.17 17.64 21.80
N GLU A 203 -4.42 17.61 21.34
CA GLU A 203 -5.34 16.50 21.57
C GLU A 203 -4.87 15.21 20.87
N ARG A 204 -4.40 15.30 19.61
CA ARG A 204 -3.80 14.17 18.90
C ARG A 204 -2.54 13.64 19.60
N LYS A 205 -1.67 14.52 20.12
CA LYS A 205 -0.50 14.13 20.91
C LYS A 205 -0.91 13.45 22.22
N ALA A 206 -1.95 13.95 22.90
CA ALA A 206 -2.47 13.34 24.12
C ALA A 206 -3.08 11.95 23.86
N LYS A 207 -3.83 11.79 22.75
CA LYS A 207 -4.40 10.50 22.33
C LYS A 207 -3.30 9.50 21.95
N ALA A 208 -2.32 9.92 21.16
CA ALA A 208 -1.16 9.09 20.81
C ALA A 208 -0.35 8.68 22.04
N ALA A 209 -0.18 9.57 23.03
CA ALA A 209 0.49 9.22 24.29
C ALA A 209 -0.32 8.23 25.14
N ARG A 210 -1.65 8.30 25.13
CA ARG A 210 -2.53 7.32 25.80
C ARG A 210 -2.48 5.96 25.10
N GLU A 211 -2.52 5.94 23.77
CA GLU A 211 -2.40 4.71 22.96
C GLU A 211 -1.01 4.07 23.10
N ALA A 212 0.07 4.86 23.12
CA ALA A 212 1.43 4.37 23.37
C ALA A 212 1.55 3.72 24.77
N LYS A 213 0.99 4.36 25.81
CA LYS A 213 0.95 3.79 27.17
C LYS A 213 0.11 2.50 27.23
N ALA A 214 -1.00 2.43 26.49
CA ALA A 214 -1.81 1.22 26.40
C ALA A 214 -1.08 0.08 25.67
N ALA A 215 -0.38 0.39 24.57
CA ALA A 215 0.44 -0.55 23.83
C ALA A 215 1.61 -1.07 24.67
N ASP A 216 2.28 -0.22 25.45
CA ASP A 216 3.35 -0.64 26.36
C ASP A 216 2.82 -1.52 27.50
N ARG A 217 1.61 -1.24 28.02
CA ARG A 217 0.95 -2.10 29.01
C ARG A 217 0.61 -3.48 28.42
N LEU A 218 0.17 -3.55 27.17
CA LEU A 218 -0.08 -4.81 26.45
C LEU A 218 1.22 -5.57 26.17
N LYS A 219 2.29 -4.88 25.73
CA LYS A 219 3.62 -5.49 25.54
C LYS A 219 4.20 -6.03 26.84
N ARG A 220 4.04 -5.32 27.96
CA ARG A 220 4.46 -5.81 29.28
C ARG A 220 3.67 -7.04 29.72
N LYS A 221 2.36 -7.10 29.44
CA LYS A 221 1.53 -8.30 29.71
C LYS A 221 1.93 -9.48 28.81
N ALA A 222 2.18 -9.24 27.53
CA ALA A 222 2.64 -10.26 26.59
C ALA A 222 4.03 -10.79 26.98
N MET A 223 4.97 -9.91 27.35
CA MET A 223 6.29 -10.31 27.85
C MET A 223 6.20 -11.05 29.19
N ALA A 224 5.25 -10.70 30.07
CA ALA A 224 5.02 -11.43 31.32
C ALA A 224 4.48 -12.85 31.05
N GLN A 225 3.50 -12.99 30.14
CA GLN A 225 2.97 -14.29 29.71
C GLN A 225 4.02 -15.13 28.98
N GLU A 226 4.86 -14.50 28.15
CA GLU A 226 5.97 -15.17 27.48
C GLU A 226 7.05 -15.63 28.48
N ARG A 227 7.36 -14.80 29.49
CA ARG A 227 8.26 -15.19 30.59
C ARG A 227 7.69 -16.33 31.41
N GLU A 228 6.38 -16.36 31.66
CA GLU A 228 5.70 -17.44 32.37
C GLU A 228 5.71 -18.74 31.57
N MET A 229 5.41 -18.67 30.27
CA MET A 229 5.50 -19.81 29.35
C MET A 229 6.94 -20.30 29.18
N ALA A 230 7.92 -19.39 29.18
CA ALA A 230 9.34 -19.73 29.15
C ALA A 230 9.81 -20.35 30.47
N GLN A 231 9.31 -19.90 31.63
CA GLN A 231 9.59 -20.54 32.92
C GLN A 231 8.96 -21.93 33.00
N ARG A 232 7.73 -22.10 32.49
CA ARG A 232 7.08 -23.41 32.40
C ARG A 232 7.86 -24.37 31.50
N ARG A 233 8.30 -23.90 30.32
CA ARG A 233 9.18 -24.68 29.43
C ARG A 233 10.53 -24.99 30.07
N ARG A 234 11.12 -24.06 30.83
CA ARG A 234 12.35 -24.31 31.58
C ARG A 234 12.15 -25.34 32.69
N ARG A 235 10.99 -25.38 33.35
CA ARG A 235 10.66 -26.42 34.35
C ARG A 235 10.46 -27.77 33.69
N GLU A 236 9.68 -27.86 32.62
CA GLU A 236 9.48 -29.09 31.85
C GLU A 236 10.78 -29.60 31.20
N GLU A 237 11.63 -28.68 30.71
CA GLU A 237 12.95 -29.00 30.18
C GLU A 237 13.91 -29.42 31.30
N LYS A 238 13.85 -28.79 32.47
CA LYS A 238 14.62 -29.20 33.65
C LYS A 238 14.19 -30.57 34.15
N GLU A 239 12.89 -30.87 34.19
CA GLU A 239 12.39 -32.21 34.52
C GLU A 239 12.80 -33.25 33.46
N ARG A 240 12.79 -32.89 32.17
CA ARG A 240 13.32 -33.75 31.10
C ARG A 240 14.82 -33.95 31.20
N ARG A 241 15.58 -32.92 31.58
CA ARG A 241 17.03 -32.99 31.80
C ARG A 241 17.33 -33.80 33.05
N GLU A 242 16.65 -33.59 34.16
CA GLU A 242 16.78 -34.38 35.38
C GLU A 242 16.40 -35.86 35.12
N ALA A 243 15.38 -36.13 34.31
CA ALA A 243 15.03 -37.50 33.87
C ALA A 243 16.06 -38.11 32.89
N ALA A 244 16.68 -37.30 32.04
CA ALA A 244 17.75 -37.72 31.15
C ALA A 244 19.06 -37.94 31.91
N GLU A 245 19.40 -37.06 32.85
CA GLU A 245 20.52 -37.11 33.78
C GLU A 245 20.38 -38.27 34.76
N ALA A 246 19.17 -38.65 35.18
CA ALA A 246 18.96 -39.88 35.96
C ALA A 246 19.24 -41.15 35.13
N ARG A 247 18.91 -41.14 33.83
CA ARG A 247 19.27 -42.22 32.90
C ARG A 247 20.75 -42.21 32.57
N GLU A 248 21.34 -41.03 32.46
CA GLU A 248 22.77 -40.83 32.22
C GLU A 248 23.59 -41.19 33.45
N MET A 249 23.14 -40.90 34.67
CA MET A 249 23.72 -41.33 35.94
C MET A 249 23.77 -42.86 36.04
N MET A 250 22.73 -43.57 35.59
CA MET A 250 22.76 -45.04 35.51
C MET A 250 23.77 -45.57 34.48
N LEU A 251 24.06 -44.81 33.43
CA LEU A 251 25.10 -45.15 32.44
C LEU A 251 26.50 -44.69 32.90
N LEU A 252 26.57 -43.60 33.66
CA LEU A 252 27.76 -43.01 34.26
C LEU A 252 28.26 -43.82 35.44
N ASP A 253 27.41 -44.46 36.24
CA ASP A 253 27.90 -45.36 37.30
C ASP A 253 28.57 -46.60 36.69
N LYS A 254 28.03 -47.11 35.58
CA LYS A 254 28.68 -48.17 34.77
C LYS A 254 29.95 -47.68 34.08
N LYS A 255 29.98 -46.42 33.64
CA LYS A 255 31.15 -45.81 33.00
C LYS A 255 32.22 -45.41 34.03
N LYS A 256 31.87 -45.00 35.24
CA LYS A 256 32.76 -44.64 36.36
C LYS A 256 33.44 -45.88 36.95
N GLU A 257 32.82 -47.06 36.94
CA GLU A 257 33.54 -48.31 37.23
C GLU A 257 34.63 -48.62 36.20
N HIS A 258 34.40 -48.28 34.93
CA HIS A 258 35.36 -48.48 33.85
C HIS A 258 36.43 -47.38 33.83
N GLU A 259 36.04 -46.12 34.04
CA GLU A 259 36.92 -44.97 34.13
C GLU A 259 37.75 -45.00 35.42
N ALA A 260 37.26 -45.50 36.57
CA ALA A 260 38.07 -45.68 37.77
C ALA A 260 39.23 -46.68 37.55
N LYS A 261 39.01 -47.71 36.72
CA LYS A 261 40.06 -48.66 36.31
C LYS A 261 41.10 -48.04 35.36
N VAL A 262 40.68 -47.08 34.53
CA VAL A 262 41.57 -46.37 33.59
C VAL A 262 42.27 -45.17 34.26
N ALA A 263 41.59 -44.44 35.14
CA ALA A 263 42.09 -43.29 35.89
C ALA A 263 43.10 -43.70 36.98
N ALA A 264 42.96 -44.88 37.59
CA ALA A 264 44.02 -45.43 38.46
C ALA A 264 45.34 -45.71 37.69
N MET A 265 45.25 -45.90 36.38
CA MET A 265 46.40 -46.10 35.49
C MET A 265 47.02 -44.77 35.04
N GLN A 266 46.19 -43.75 34.77
CA GLN A 266 46.62 -42.42 34.33
C GLN A 266 47.06 -41.50 35.49
N ALA A 267 46.48 -41.61 36.68
CA ALA A 267 46.89 -40.84 37.87
C ALA A 267 48.35 -41.11 38.27
N LYS A 268 48.90 -42.29 37.94
CA LYS A 268 50.34 -42.59 38.13
C LYS A 268 51.24 -41.83 37.15
N GLN A 269 50.73 -41.39 36.01
CA GLN A 269 51.48 -40.63 35.01
C GLN A 269 51.38 -39.10 35.23
N ASP A 270 50.27 -38.61 35.78
CA ASP A 270 50.02 -37.17 35.93
C ASP A 270 50.60 -36.53 37.21
N VAL A 271 50.90 -37.33 38.25
CA VAL A 271 51.69 -36.88 39.42
C VAL A 271 53.11 -36.47 39.01
N MET A 272 53.63 -37.01 37.91
CA MET A 272 54.96 -36.66 37.39
C MET A 272 54.95 -35.32 36.61
N LYS A 273 53.85 -34.98 35.94
CA LYS A 273 53.72 -33.75 35.13
C LYS A 273 53.33 -32.52 35.94
N THR A 274 52.52 -32.71 36.98
CA THR A 274 52.04 -31.61 37.85
C THR A 274 53.15 -30.98 38.69
N ARG A 275 54.19 -31.75 39.06
CA ARG A 275 55.38 -31.23 39.74
C ARG A 275 56.24 -30.30 38.87
N MET A 276 56.11 -30.40 37.54
CA MET A 276 56.91 -29.63 36.58
C MET A 276 56.28 -28.28 36.20
N LEU A 277 54.96 -28.13 36.40
CA LEU A 277 54.20 -26.91 36.09
C LEU A 277 54.23 -25.90 37.25
N GLN A 278 54.27 -26.36 38.50
CA GLN A 278 54.32 -25.48 39.68
C GLN A 278 55.63 -24.65 39.76
N ASP A 279 56.73 -25.14 39.19
CA ASP A 279 58.00 -24.41 39.11
C ASP A 279 58.01 -23.29 38.06
N MET A 280 57.08 -23.31 37.09
CA MET A 280 56.97 -22.30 36.04
C MET A 280 56.11 -21.10 36.47
N GLU A 281 55.02 -21.34 37.20
CA GLU A 281 54.09 -20.29 37.67
C GLU A 281 54.73 -19.34 38.70
N ALA A 282 55.64 -19.84 39.53
CA ALA A 282 56.37 -19.02 40.49
C ALA A 282 57.29 -17.96 39.85
N ARG A 283 57.74 -18.18 38.59
CA ARG A 283 58.61 -17.24 37.85
C ARG A 283 57.83 -16.12 37.16
N GLU A 284 56.56 -16.35 36.87
CA GLU A 284 55.73 -15.39 36.15
C GLU A 284 55.13 -14.32 37.09
N GLN A 285 54.78 -14.71 38.32
CA GLN A 285 54.27 -13.79 39.35
C GLN A 285 55.32 -12.73 39.77
N ALA A 286 56.61 -13.06 39.76
CA ALA A 286 57.69 -12.12 40.06
C ALA A 286 57.86 -11.01 38.99
N ARG A 287 57.47 -11.28 37.74
CA ARG A 287 57.62 -10.35 36.61
C ARG A 287 56.51 -9.28 36.57
N ILE A 288 55.32 -9.62 37.06
CA ILE A 288 54.15 -8.72 37.08
C ILE A 288 54.33 -7.65 38.17
N ALA A 289 54.85 -8.02 39.35
CA ALA A 289 55.09 -7.09 40.46
C ALA A 289 56.12 -5.99 40.13
N ALA A 290 57.09 -6.25 39.25
CA ALA A 290 58.12 -5.28 38.86
C ALA A 290 57.59 -4.14 37.96
N LEU A 291 56.58 -4.41 37.13
CA LEU A 291 56.03 -3.44 36.18
C LEU A 291 55.03 -2.45 36.81
N GLU A 292 54.40 -2.82 37.93
CA GLU A 292 53.46 -1.96 38.64
C GLU A 292 54.18 -0.90 39.49
N ALA A 293 55.37 -1.21 40.01
CA ALA A 293 56.19 -0.27 40.78
C ALA A 293 56.75 0.89 39.93
N GLU A 294 56.91 0.71 38.62
CA GLU A 294 57.45 1.73 37.70
C GLU A 294 56.41 2.79 37.32
N LYS A 295 55.13 2.40 37.21
CA LYS A 295 54.03 3.32 36.85
C LYS A 295 53.68 4.30 37.97
N ALA A 296 53.82 3.89 39.23
CA ALA A 296 53.55 4.75 40.38
C ALA A 296 54.50 5.95 40.48
N LYS A 297 55.79 5.79 40.10
CA LYS A 297 56.80 6.85 40.17
C LYS A 297 56.58 7.99 39.17
N ARG A 298 56.03 7.70 37.98
CA ARG A 298 55.74 8.73 36.94
C ARG A 298 54.55 9.63 37.27
N GLN A 299 53.59 9.17 38.07
CA GLN A 299 52.42 9.98 38.44
C GLN A 299 52.73 11.04 39.51
N GLU A 300 53.74 10.81 40.35
CA GLU A 300 54.10 11.74 41.42
C GLU A 300 54.89 12.95 40.90
N GLU A 301 55.73 12.77 39.88
CA GLU A 301 56.52 13.84 39.26
C GLU A 301 55.66 14.86 38.49
N ALA A 302 54.56 14.42 37.87
CA ALA A 302 53.64 15.29 37.13
C ALA A 302 52.84 16.25 38.04
N ARG A 303 52.56 15.86 39.29
CA ARG A 303 51.85 16.72 40.26
C ARG A 303 52.71 17.89 40.75
N ARG A 304 54.02 17.70 40.92
CA ARG A 304 54.93 18.74 41.43
C ARG A 304 55.12 19.92 40.46
N GLN A 305 55.02 19.67 39.14
CA GLN A 305 55.16 20.73 38.12
C GLN A 305 53.93 21.65 38.03
N GLN A 306 52.75 21.16 38.38
CA GLN A 306 51.51 21.95 38.34
C GLN A 306 51.44 22.96 39.48
N GLU A 307 51.97 22.64 40.66
CA GLU A 307 51.94 23.53 41.82
C GLU A 307 52.89 24.74 41.70
N GLU A 308 53.99 24.60 40.96
CA GLU A 308 54.97 25.68 40.78
C GLU A 308 54.48 26.78 39.82
N THR A 309 53.67 26.43 38.83
CA THR A 309 53.10 27.40 37.87
C THR A 309 51.99 28.25 38.48
N ALA A 310 51.21 27.67 39.41
CA ALA A 310 50.14 28.38 40.10
C ALA A 310 50.65 29.49 41.04
N ARG A 311 51.83 29.32 41.68
CA ARG A 311 52.41 30.32 42.59
C ARG A 311 52.89 31.58 41.86
N ARG A 312 53.41 31.46 40.64
CA ARG A 312 53.94 32.59 39.86
C ARG A 312 52.86 33.55 39.36
N LEU A 313 51.62 33.06 39.15
CA LEU A 313 50.48 33.87 38.69
C LEU A 313 49.86 34.72 39.82
N ALA A 314 49.91 34.25 41.06
CA ALA A 314 49.33 34.96 42.21
C ALA A 314 50.14 36.18 42.66
N GLU A 315 51.45 36.20 42.38
CA GLU A 315 52.35 37.28 42.81
C GLU A 315 52.28 38.52 41.90
N VAL A 316 51.91 38.34 40.63
CA VAL A 316 51.78 39.42 39.63
C VAL A 316 50.48 40.22 39.82
N THR A 317 49.41 39.57 40.26
CA THR A 317 48.09 40.22 40.42
C THR A 317 48.01 41.12 41.65
N ALA A 318 48.79 40.85 42.70
CA ALA A 318 48.82 41.66 43.93
C ALA A 318 49.53 43.02 43.76
N LYS A 319 50.56 43.11 42.91
CA LYS A 319 51.31 44.37 42.67
C LYS A 319 50.52 45.40 41.85
N MET A 320 49.62 44.94 40.98
CA MET A 320 48.79 45.80 40.14
C MET A 320 47.70 46.56 40.94
N GLN A 321 47.21 45.98 42.03
CA GLN A 321 46.13 46.57 42.83
C GLN A 321 46.59 47.67 43.80
N GLN A 322 47.88 47.74 44.13
CA GLN A 322 48.45 48.81 44.97
C GLN A 322 48.65 50.14 44.23
N GLU A 323 48.94 50.13 42.93
CA GLU A 323 49.19 51.36 42.14
C GLU A 323 47.90 52.13 41.77
N GLU A 324 46.74 51.47 41.77
CA GLU A 324 45.46 52.08 41.40
C GLU A 324 44.83 52.91 42.54
N ALA A 325 45.11 52.55 43.81
CA ALA A 325 44.58 53.23 44.98
C ALA A 325 45.20 54.63 45.21
N ASP A 326 46.46 54.82 44.82
CA ASP A 326 47.19 56.07 45.04
C ASP A 326 46.84 57.19 44.04
N ARG A 327 46.30 56.84 42.86
CA ARG A 327 45.88 57.82 41.84
C ARG A 327 44.54 58.50 42.15
N ARG A 328 43.66 57.86 42.93
CA ARG A 328 42.31 58.37 43.24
C ARG A 328 42.25 59.46 44.32
N ARG A 329 43.30 59.62 45.15
CA ARG A 329 43.31 60.61 46.25
C ARG A 329 43.73 62.02 45.83
N LYS A 330 44.56 62.18 44.79
CA LYS A 330 45.09 63.50 44.37
C LYS A 330 44.20 64.30 43.41
N MET A 331 43.17 63.69 42.81
CA MET A 331 42.29 64.35 41.84
C MET A 331 41.13 65.14 42.49
N LYS A 332 40.68 64.74 43.69
CA LYS A 332 39.45 65.24 44.32
C LYS A 332 39.57 66.62 45.00
N GLU A 333 40.78 67.12 45.21
CA GLU A 333 41.02 68.36 45.95
C GLU A 333 41.20 69.60 45.05
N ARG A 334 41.48 69.39 43.76
CA ARG A 334 41.67 70.48 42.79
C ARG A 334 40.40 70.91 42.04
N GLN A 335 39.32 70.13 42.10
CA GLN A 335 38.07 70.41 41.38
C GLN A 335 37.16 71.42 42.10
N LYS A 336 37.13 71.42 43.44
CA LYS A 336 36.14 72.18 44.21
C LYS A 336 36.26 73.72 44.16
N LYS A 337 37.43 74.28 43.82
CA LYS A 337 37.65 75.74 43.86
C LYS A 337 37.55 76.44 42.50
N SER A 338 37.42 75.68 41.41
CA SER A 338 37.23 76.20 40.05
C SER A 338 35.76 76.15 39.60
N GLU A 339 34.91 75.42 40.33
CA GLU A 339 33.52 75.15 39.96
C GLU A 339 32.57 76.30 40.33
N GLU A 340 32.76 76.97 41.46
CA GLU A 340 31.76 77.93 41.98
C GLU A 340 31.62 79.22 41.15
N GLN A 341 32.67 79.69 40.47
CA GLN A 341 32.61 80.95 39.69
C GLN A 341 32.44 80.75 38.18
N ARG A 342 32.58 79.50 37.70
CA ARG A 342 32.13 79.10 36.36
C ARG A 342 30.65 78.71 36.38
N LEU A 343 30.15 78.12 37.47
CA LEU A 343 28.78 77.57 37.55
C LEU A 343 27.69 78.59 37.19
N GLU A 344 27.84 79.86 37.52
CA GLU A 344 26.74 80.82 37.38
C GLU A 344 26.56 81.35 35.95
N LEU A 345 27.67 81.60 35.25
CA LEU A 345 27.66 82.10 33.86
C LEU A 345 27.64 80.95 32.84
N GLU A 346 28.14 79.78 33.24
CA GLU A 346 28.01 78.53 32.50
C GLU A 346 26.63 77.90 32.69
N ALA A 347 25.93 78.00 33.84
CA ALA A 347 24.57 77.45 34.00
C ALA A 347 23.54 78.02 33.02
N ARG A 348 23.68 79.30 32.64
CA ARG A 348 22.76 79.96 31.69
C ARG A 348 23.06 79.59 30.23
N ARG A 349 24.34 79.44 29.86
CA ARG A 349 24.76 78.90 28.55
C ARG A 349 24.61 77.38 28.45
N GLN A 350 24.73 76.66 29.58
CA GLN A 350 24.52 75.23 29.71
C GLN A 350 23.04 74.88 29.77
N GLN A 351 22.13 75.74 30.22
CA GLN A 351 20.69 75.47 30.02
C GLN A 351 20.33 75.50 28.53
N GLU A 352 20.74 76.53 27.78
CA GLU A 352 20.48 76.58 26.34
C GLU A 352 21.26 75.53 25.53
N ALA A 353 22.51 75.24 25.90
CA ALA A 353 23.29 74.17 25.29
C ALA A 353 22.83 72.78 25.74
N ALA A 354 22.33 72.61 26.96
CA ALA A 354 21.73 71.35 27.42
C ALA A 354 20.35 71.14 26.82
N ASP A 355 19.57 72.18 26.54
CA ASP A 355 18.28 72.02 25.86
C ASP A 355 18.48 71.71 24.38
N ARG A 356 19.50 72.29 23.73
CA ARG A 356 19.92 71.89 22.37
C ARG A 356 20.57 70.51 22.34
N ALA A 357 21.44 70.19 23.29
CA ALA A 357 22.06 68.87 23.40
C ALA A 357 21.07 67.80 23.86
N LYS A 358 20.03 68.12 24.64
CA LYS A 358 18.91 67.21 24.93
C LYS A 358 18.06 67.01 23.69
N ALA A 359 17.75 68.06 22.93
CA ALA A 359 17.00 67.90 21.67
C ALA A 359 17.80 67.12 20.60
N GLU A 360 19.12 67.29 20.54
CA GLU A 360 20.00 66.50 19.67
C GLU A 360 20.21 65.07 20.20
N ALA A 361 20.41 64.88 21.51
CA ALA A 361 20.49 63.57 22.14
C ALA A 361 19.16 62.81 22.07
N GLU A 362 18.01 63.48 22.12
CA GLU A 362 16.70 62.87 21.90
C GLU A 362 16.51 62.48 20.44
N LYS A 363 16.98 63.30 19.48
CA LYS A 363 17.01 62.93 18.06
C LYS A 363 17.98 61.80 17.78
N GLU A 364 19.12 61.74 18.47
CA GLU A 364 20.12 60.70 18.34
C GLU A 364 19.67 59.41 19.04
N GLN A 365 19.05 59.50 20.22
CA GLN A 365 18.35 58.38 20.86
C GLN A 365 17.18 57.88 20.03
N HIS A 366 16.45 58.76 19.35
CA HIS A 366 15.42 58.36 18.40
C HIS A 366 16.03 57.66 17.18
N ARG A 367 17.15 58.13 16.65
CA ARG A 367 17.88 57.45 15.56
C ARG A 367 18.42 56.09 15.99
N LEU A 368 18.98 56.00 17.19
CA LEU A 368 19.47 54.76 17.79
C LEU A 368 18.31 53.80 18.11
N ALA A 369 17.18 54.30 18.61
CA ALA A 369 15.98 53.50 18.86
C ALA A 369 15.38 52.98 17.55
N VAL A 370 15.33 53.79 16.49
CA VAL A 370 14.90 53.35 15.16
C VAL A 370 15.87 52.31 14.59
N ALA A 371 17.19 52.52 14.72
CA ALA A 371 18.20 51.57 14.28
C ALA A 371 18.15 50.25 15.08
N GLU A 372 17.91 50.31 16.39
CA GLU A 372 17.73 49.14 17.26
C GLU A 372 16.43 48.41 16.94
N LYS A 373 15.37 49.14 16.60
CA LYS A 373 14.11 48.55 16.14
C LYS A 373 14.26 47.85 14.79
N MET A 374 14.99 48.45 13.85
CA MET A 374 15.34 47.83 12.57
C MET A 374 16.21 46.58 12.77
N LYS A 375 17.18 46.61 13.68
CA LYS A 375 18.01 45.43 14.03
C LYS A 375 17.18 44.32 14.66
N LYS A 376 16.28 44.64 15.60
CA LYS A 376 15.35 43.65 16.19
C LYS A 376 14.43 43.04 15.13
N GLU A 377 13.93 43.85 14.20
CA GLU A 377 13.11 43.35 13.08
C GLU A 377 13.91 42.46 12.11
N GLU A 378 15.19 42.75 11.86
CA GLU A 378 16.09 41.86 11.11
C GLU A 378 16.41 40.57 11.88
N GLU A 379 16.69 40.65 13.18
CA GLU A 379 16.91 39.49 14.04
C GLU A 379 15.67 38.59 14.11
N ASP A 380 14.48 39.16 14.22
CA ASP A 380 13.21 38.44 14.20
C ASP A 380 12.94 37.80 12.83
N ARG A 381 13.31 38.47 11.72
CA ARG A 381 13.27 37.87 10.37
C ARG A 381 14.24 36.71 10.24
N ILE A 382 15.47 36.85 10.71
CA ILE A 382 16.48 35.79 10.69
C ILE A 382 16.02 34.61 11.56
N ALA A 383 15.51 34.86 12.77
CA ALA A 383 14.97 33.84 13.66
C ALA A 383 13.75 33.13 13.05
N SER A 384 12.89 33.85 12.34
CA SER A 384 11.76 33.27 11.58
C SER A 384 12.25 32.33 10.46
N ILE A 385 13.26 32.75 9.69
CA ILE A 385 13.86 31.93 8.63
C ILE A 385 14.54 30.69 9.24
N GLN A 386 15.29 30.83 10.32
CA GLN A 386 15.93 29.70 11.02
C GLN A 386 14.90 28.70 11.54
N ARG A 387 13.81 29.16 12.18
CA ARG A 387 12.70 28.27 12.60
C ARG A 387 12.04 27.56 11.42
N GLN A 388 11.92 28.20 10.26
CA GLN A 388 11.39 27.55 9.06
C GLN A 388 12.34 26.48 8.50
N VAL A 389 13.65 26.72 8.55
CA VAL A 389 14.67 25.75 8.13
C VAL A 389 14.69 24.57 9.09
N GLU A 390 14.75 24.80 10.41
CA GLU A 390 14.69 23.74 11.43
C GLU A 390 13.40 22.91 11.32
N ALA A 391 12.24 23.54 11.10
CA ALA A 391 10.98 22.83 10.89
C ALA A 391 10.97 21.99 9.60
N ARG A 392 11.65 22.45 8.53
CA ARG A 392 11.82 21.67 7.29
C ARG A 392 12.77 20.48 7.51
N GLU A 393 13.87 20.68 8.22
CA GLU A 393 14.80 19.61 8.58
C GLU A 393 14.15 18.57 9.49
N GLU A 394 13.37 18.99 10.49
CA GLU A 394 12.64 18.10 11.37
C GLU A 394 11.60 17.28 10.61
N ARG A 395 10.89 17.89 9.64
CA ARG A 395 9.97 17.16 8.74
C ARG A 395 10.72 16.13 7.90
N GLN A 396 11.90 16.46 7.38
CA GLN A 396 12.72 15.51 6.63
C GLN A 396 13.24 14.37 7.49
N ARG A 397 13.65 14.64 8.75
CA ARG A 397 14.05 13.60 9.70
C ARG A 397 12.89 12.67 10.03
N ARG A 398 11.71 13.21 10.34
CA ARG A 398 10.50 12.41 10.59
C ARG A 398 10.13 11.55 9.39
N LYS A 399 10.21 12.10 8.18
CA LYS A 399 9.96 11.33 6.94
C LYS A 399 10.95 10.18 6.77
N LYS A 400 12.25 10.41 7.01
CA LYS A 400 13.28 9.35 6.98
C LYS A 400 13.05 8.28 8.05
N GLU A 401 12.71 8.68 9.27
CA GLU A 401 12.36 7.73 10.36
C GLU A 401 11.10 6.91 10.03
N GLU A 402 10.09 7.52 9.41
CA GLU A 402 8.89 6.81 8.95
C GLU A 402 9.23 5.82 7.83
N GLU A 403 10.05 6.21 6.85
CA GLU A 403 10.53 5.32 5.79
C GLU A 403 11.36 4.15 6.35
N GLU A 404 12.19 4.37 7.37
CA GLU A 404 12.94 3.31 8.05
C GLU A 404 12.02 2.36 8.84
N ARG A 405 11.01 2.90 9.54
CA ARG A 405 9.99 2.08 10.22
C ARG A 405 9.20 1.25 9.23
N GLU A 406 8.82 1.83 8.09
CA GLU A 406 8.11 1.12 7.04
C GLU A 406 8.97 -0.01 6.43
N LYS A 407 10.27 0.24 6.21
CA LYS A 407 11.23 -0.81 5.78
C LYS A 407 11.33 -1.95 6.78
N LEU A 408 11.35 -1.65 8.10
CA LEU A 408 11.38 -2.68 9.15
C LEU A 408 10.08 -3.49 9.18
N ILE A 409 8.92 -2.85 9.10
CA ILE A 409 7.61 -3.52 9.05
C ILE A 409 7.51 -4.40 7.79
N LYS A 410 8.01 -3.92 6.65
CA LYS A 410 8.04 -4.69 5.40
C LYS A 410 8.93 -5.92 5.53
N ALA A 411 10.13 -5.77 6.09
CA ALA A 411 11.04 -6.89 6.33
C ALA A 411 10.43 -7.93 7.29
N GLU A 412 9.69 -7.50 8.31
CA GLU A 412 8.98 -8.39 9.23
C GLU A 412 7.84 -9.15 8.54
N LYS A 413 7.04 -8.46 7.70
CA LYS A 413 6.00 -9.10 6.88
C LYS A 413 6.58 -10.14 5.92
N ASP A 414 7.67 -9.80 5.22
CA ASP A 414 8.34 -10.72 4.30
C ASP A 414 8.89 -11.96 5.03
N ARG A 415 9.40 -11.77 6.25
CA ARG A 415 9.82 -12.87 7.13
C ARG A 415 8.65 -13.78 7.53
N LEU A 416 7.51 -13.22 7.92
CA LEU A 416 6.31 -14.00 8.24
C LEU A 416 5.79 -14.80 7.04
N VAL A 417 5.77 -14.19 5.85
CA VAL A 417 5.39 -14.88 4.60
C VAL A 417 6.37 -16.02 4.28
N ALA A 418 7.67 -15.82 4.52
CA ALA A 418 8.66 -16.88 4.33
C ALA A 418 8.46 -18.03 5.33
N ASP A 419 8.16 -17.74 6.59
CA ASP A 419 7.88 -18.74 7.61
C ASP A 419 6.59 -19.53 7.31
N ASP A 420 5.53 -18.87 6.82
CA ASP A 420 4.30 -19.56 6.41
C ASP A 420 4.51 -20.44 5.18
N LYS A 421 5.31 -19.99 4.20
CA LYS A 421 5.73 -20.84 3.07
C LYS A 421 6.49 -22.07 3.55
N ARG A 422 7.42 -21.93 4.51
CA ARG A 422 8.14 -23.06 5.11
C ARG A 422 7.19 -24.02 5.82
N ARG A 423 6.21 -23.53 6.57
CA ARG A 423 5.17 -24.35 7.22
C ARG A 423 4.31 -25.11 6.21
N MET A 424 3.95 -24.46 5.10
CA MET A 424 3.21 -25.10 4.01
C MET A 424 4.00 -26.23 3.38
N VAL A 425 5.29 -26.00 3.06
CA VAL A 425 6.18 -27.04 2.54
C VAL A 425 6.30 -28.21 3.53
N GLN A 426 6.53 -27.95 4.81
CA GLN A 426 6.57 -29.00 5.84
C GLN A 426 5.25 -29.77 5.97
N MET A 427 4.11 -29.11 5.79
CA MET A 427 2.81 -29.77 5.81
C MET A 427 2.63 -30.69 4.59
N GLU A 428 3.11 -30.27 3.42
CA GLU A 428 3.14 -31.11 2.22
C GLU A 428 4.09 -32.29 2.38
N GLU A 429 5.30 -32.08 2.91
CA GLU A 429 6.26 -33.15 3.24
C GLU A 429 5.63 -34.17 4.17
N ARG A 430 4.99 -33.74 5.27
CA ARG A 430 4.26 -34.65 6.18
C ARG A 430 3.12 -35.42 5.49
N LYS A 431 2.41 -34.79 4.55
CA LYS A 431 1.39 -35.48 3.74
C LYS A 431 2.03 -36.54 2.83
N HIS A 432 3.19 -36.25 2.25
CA HIS A 432 3.94 -37.19 1.43
C HIS A 432 4.50 -38.34 2.26
N GLU A 433 5.08 -38.05 3.42
CA GLU A 433 5.55 -39.06 4.39
C GLU A 433 4.41 -39.97 4.84
N TYR A 434 3.25 -39.41 5.18
CA TYR A 434 2.08 -40.20 5.54
C TYR A 434 1.62 -41.12 4.39
N ARG A 435 1.57 -40.59 3.16
CA ARG A 435 1.22 -41.40 1.98
C ARG A 435 2.24 -42.51 1.72
N ALA A 436 3.52 -42.22 1.89
CA ALA A 436 4.59 -43.20 1.75
C ALA A 436 4.48 -44.29 2.83
N ALA A 437 4.22 -43.93 4.09
CA ALA A 437 4.02 -44.88 5.19
C ALA A 437 2.79 -45.78 4.96
N VAL A 438 1.67 -45.22 4.47
CA VAL A 438 0.48 -46.00 4.09
C VAL A 438 0.80 -46.96 2.94
N PHE A 439 1.56 -46.52 1.93
CA PHE A 439 1.97 -47.38 0.83
C PHE A 439 2.92 -48.50 1.29
N GLU A 440 3.83 -48.20 2.21
CA GLU A 440 4.73 -49.19 2.82
C GLU A 440 3.96 -50.23 3.63
N GLN A 441 2.91 -49.82 4.37
CA GLN A 441 2.01 -50.75 5.06
C GLN A 441 1.28 -51.67 4.07
N GLN A 442 0.77 -51.11 2.97
CA GLN A 442 0.12 -51.92 1.92
C GLN A 442 1.09 -52.91 1.28
N LEU A 443 2.37 -52.55 1.09
CA LEU A 443 3.38 -53.49 0.62
C LEU A 443 3.62 -54.62 1.63
N LYS A 444 3.77 -54.30 2.91
CA LYS A 444 3.92 -55.31 3.98
C LYS A 444 2.70 -56.26 4.07
N GLU A 445 1.49 -55.73 3.93
CA GLU A 445 0.27 -56.56 3.88
C GLU A 445 0.25 -57.49 2.67
N ARG A 446 0.70 -57.00 1.49
CA ARG A 446 0.83 -57.83 0.29
C ARG A 446 1.91 -58.89 0.45
N ASP A 447 3.04 -58.57 1.05
CA ASP A 447 4.12 -59.52 1.31
C ASP A 447 3.65 -60.61 2.28
N HIS A 448 2.96 -60.25 3.37
CA HIS A 448 2.34 -61.23 4.26
C HIS A 448 1.27 -62.08 3.56
N ALA A 449 0.48 -61.50 2.65
CA ALA A 449 -0.48 -62.26 1.86
C ALA A 449 0.21 -63.25 0.90
N LEU A 450 1.35 -62.85 0.30
CA LEU A 450 2.17 -63.72 -0.54
C LEU A 450 2.82 -64.84 0.27
N GLU A 451 3.35 -64.54 1.46
CA GLU A 451 3.90 -65.55 2.38
C GLU A 451 2.83 -66.56 2.80
N SER A 452 1.63 -66.09 3.15
CA SER A 452 0.48 -66.94 3.48
C SER A 452 0.10 -67.84 2.31
N HIS A 453 0.03 -67.28 1.10
CA HIS A 453 -0.24 -68.05 -0.11
C HIS A 453 0.86 -69.08 -0.41
N GLU A 454 2.13 -68.75 -0.18
CA GLU A 454 3.24 -69.70 -0.33
C GLU A 454 3.15 -70.85 0.69
N GLN A 455 2.75 -70.56 1.93
CA GLN A 455 2.51 -71.60 2.95
C GLN A 455 1.36 -72.53 2.53
N ASP A 456 0.28 -71.98 1.98
CA ASP A 456 -0.83 -72.77 1.47
C ASP A 456 -0.43 -73.64 0.27
N LEU A 457 0.38 -73.11 -0.65
CA LEU A 457 0.98 -73.91 -1.73
C LEU A 457 1.85 -75.03 -1.19
N LYS A 458 2.67 -74.79 -0.15
CA LYS A 458 3.46 -75.83 0.53
C LYS A 458 2.56 -76.89 1.16
N ARG A 459 1.46 -76.51 1.82
CA ARG A 459 0.46 -77.44 2.39
C ARG A 459 -0.17 -78.30 1.31
N VAL A 460 -0.62 -77.71 0.20
CA VAL A 460 -1.21 -78.44 -0.94
C VAL A 460 -0.18 -79.38 -1.56
N ARG A 461 1.09 -78.95 -1.70
CA ARG A 461 2.17 -79.79 -2.21
C ARG A 461 2.44 -80.99 -1.31
N MET A 462 2.44 -80.78 0.00
CA MET A 462 2.58 -81.85 1.00
C MET A 462 1.37 -82.81 0.98
N GLN A 463 0.15 -82.31 0.84
CA GLN A 463 -1.04 -83.14 0.68
C GLN A 463 -0.97 -84.00 -0.59
N ARG A 464 -0.58 -83.41 -1.73
CA ARG A 464 -0.37 -84.14 -2.99
C ARG A 464 0.70 -85.21 -2.85
N LEU A 465 1.80 -84.91 -2.16
CA LEU A 465 2.86 -85.88 -1.88
C LEU A 465 2.37 -87.03 -1.01
N LYS A 466 1.62 -86.73 0.07
CA LYS A 466 0.99 -87.76 0.91
C LYS A 466 0.02 -88.65 0.12
N MET A 467 -0.80 -88.07 -0.75
CA MET A 467 -1.72 -88.82 -1.64
C MET A 467 -0.94 -89.67 -2.66
N ARG A 468 0.15 -89.15 -3.22
CA ARG A 468 1.03 -89.91 -4.12
C ARG A 468 1.69 -91.08 -3.39
N ASN A 469 2.15 -90.89 -2.16
CA ASN A 469 2.74 -91.96 -1.36
C ASN A 469 1.69 -93.02 -0.97
N ARG A 470 0.48 -92.62 -0.57
CA ARG A 470 -0.65 -93.54 -0.31
C ARG A 470 -1.01 -94.37 -1.54
N THR A 471 -1.13 -93.74 -2.70
CA THR A 471 -1.43 -94.45 -3.96
C THR A 471 -0.27 -95.36 -4.38
N ALA A 472 0.99 -94.97 -4.16
CA ALA A 472 2.14 -95.84 -4.38
C ALA A 472 2.15 -97.06 -3.43
N GLN A 473 1.82 -96.87 -2.15
CA GLN A 473 1.67 -97.95 -1.18
C GLN A 473 0.52 -98.90 -1.55
N GLN A 474 -0.64 -98.37 -1.94
CA GLN A 474 -1.77 -99.17 -2.43
C GLN A 474 -1.37 -99.99 -3.66
N LYS A 475 -0.69 -99.38 -4.64
CA LYS A 475 -0.17 -100.09 -5.81
C LYS A 475 0.83 -101.17 -5.42
N ALA A 476 1.72 -100.91 -4.46
CA ALA A 476 2.66 -101.90 -3.97
C ALA A 476 1.95 -103.09 -3.29
N MET A 477 0.92 -102.83 -2.48
CA MET A 477 0.09 -103.89 -1.87
C MET A 477 -0.66 -104.71 -2.93
N ILE A 478 -1.30 -104.06 -3.90
CA ILE A 478 -1.98 -104.74 -5.02
C ILE A 478 -0.98 -105.60 -5.80
N ASN A 479 0.20 -105.07 -6.12
CA ASN A 479 1.24 -105.82 -6.82
C ASN A 479 1.75 -107.01 -5.99
N GLN A 480 1.86 -106.86 -4.67
CA GLN A 480 2.22 -107.93 -3.75
C GLN A 480 1.13 -109.02 -3.70
N GLU A 481 -0.15 -108.65 -3.65
CA GLU A 481 -1.29 -109.57 -3.74
C GLU A 481 -1.31 -110.30 -5.08
N ILE A 482 -1.14 -109.60 -6.20
CA ILE A 482 -1.02 -110.20 -7.54
C ILE A 482 0.14 -111.20 -7.58
N ALA A 483 1.31 -110.84 -7.05
CA ALA A 483 2.46 -111.74 -7.00
C ALA A 483 2.22 -112.96 -6.09
N GLN A 484 1.50 -112.81 -4.97
CA GLN A 484 1.08 -113.93 -4.12
C GLN A 484 0.05 -114.84 -4.81
N MET A 485 -0.92 -114.26 -5.53
CA MET A 485 -1.88 -115.02 -6.35
C MET A 485 -1.17 -115.80 -7.47
N GLN A 486 -0.14 -115.21 -8.10
CA GLN A 486 0.68 -115.90 -9.09
C GLN A 486 1.50 -117.05 -8.47
N LYS A 487 2.11 -116.84 -7.29
CA LYS A 487 2.87 -117.88 -6.58
C LYS A 487 2.02 -119.03 -6.06
N THR A 488 0.77 -118.77 -5.68
CA THR A 488 -0.15 -119.80 -5.17
C THR A 488 -0.84 -120.61 -6.26
N GLY A 489 -0.59 -120.33 -7.55
CA GLY A 489 -1.06 -121.14 -8.68
C GLY A 489 -2.59 -121.21 -8.83
N LYS A 490 -3.35 -120.43 -8.06
CA LYS A 490 -4.83 -120.38 -8.09
C LYS A 490 -5.37 -119.25 -8.98
N MET A 491 -4.57 -118.76 -9.93
CA MET A 491 -5.15 -118.04 -11.07
C MET A 491 -5.79 -119.09 -11.96
N SER A 492 -7.06 -119.39 -11.70
CA SER A 492 -7.86 -120.25 -12.55
C SER A 492 -7.80 -119.73 -13.99
N ASP A 493 -7.49 -120.62 -14.93
CA ASP A 493 -7.48 -120.37 -16.38
C ASP A 493 -8.83 -119.86 -16.94
N GLY A 494 -9.85 -119.71 -16.08
CA GLY A 494 -11.17 -119.17 -16.39
C GLY A 494 -11.24 -117.65 -16.49
N LEU A 495 -10.36 -116.87 -15.85
CA LEU A 495 -10.46 -115.40 -15.88
C LEU A 495 -9.75 -114.75 -17.08
N VAL A 496 -8.72 -115.41 -17.63
CA VAL A 496 -7.94 -114.93 -18.79
C VAL A 496 -8.67 -115.12 -20.13
N LYS A 497 -9.72 -115.97 -20.17
CA LYS A 497 -10.57 -116.15 -21.36
C LYS A 497 -11.80 -115.23 -21.41
N ALA A 498 -12.26 -114.67 -20.28
CA ALA A 498 -13.44 -113.81 -20.24
C ALA A 498 -13.11 -112.32 -20.46
N VAL A 499 -11.90 -111.88 -20.14
CA VAL A 499 -11.43 -110.51 -20.39
C VAL A 499 -10.42 -110.59 -21.54
N GLY A 500 -10.91 -110.47 -22.77
CA GLY A 500 -10.14 -110.65 -24.00
C GLY A 500 -8.78 -109.95 -23.97
N LYS A 501 -7.77 -110.60 -24.58
CA LYS A 501 -6.37 -110.14 -24.66
C LYS A 501 -6.23 -108.68 -25.15
N ASP A 502 -7.23 -108.14 -25.84
CA ASP A 502 -7.23 -106.77 -26.35
C ASP A 502 -7.49 -105.71 -25.27
N VAL A 503 -8.20 -106.02 -24.17
CA VAL A 503 -8.47 -105.05 -23.09
C VAL A 503 -7.25 -104.88 -22.18
N ILE A 504 -6.51 -105.97 -21.95
CA ILE A 504 -5.29 -105.95 -21.13
C ILE A 504 -4.14 -105.24 -21.88
N LYS A 505 -4.06 -105.36 -23.21
CA LYS A 505 -3.06 -104.64 -24.03
C LYS A 505 -3.32 -103.12 -24.04
N VAL A 506 -4.59 -102.69 -24.14
CA VAL A 506 -4.97 -101.26 -24.09
C VAL A 506 -4.71 -100.64 -22.71
N ALA A 507 -4.97 -101.38 -21.62
CA ALA A 507 -4.69 -100.88 -20.26
C ALA A 507 -3.19 -100.77 -19.94
N ILE A 508 -2.36 -101.66 -20.51
CA ILE A 508 -0.90 -101.62 -20.32
C ILE A 508 -0.24 -100.56 -21.22
N GLU A 509 -0.70 -100.37 -22.46
CA GLU A 509 -0.22 -99.30 -23.35
C GLU A 509 -0.66 -97.89 -22.89
N GLN A 510 -1.81 -97.75 -22.22
CA GLN A 510 -2.19 -96.50 -21.55
C GLN A 510 -1.39 -96.23 -20.27
N ALA A 511 -0.82 -97.25 -19.62
CA ALA A 511 -0.01 -97.08 -18.41
C ALA A 511 1.47 -96.77 -18.69
N GLN A 512 1.99 -97.12 -19.87
CA GLN A 512 3.40 -96.94 -20.26
C GLN A 512 3.66 -95.80 -21.24
N SER A 513 2.62 -95.09 -21.70
CA SER A 513 2.81 -93.83 -22.44
C SER A 513 3.15 -92.72 -21.43
N PRO A 514 4.38 -92.16 -21.44
CA PRO A 514 4.63 -90.91 -20.73
C PRO A 514 3.79 -89.86 -21.44
N SER A 515 2.63 -89.52 -20.86
CA SER A 515 1.85 -88.39 -21.32
C SER A 515 2.74 -87.16 -21.24
N LYS A 516 3.28 -86.77 -22.40
CA LYS A 516 3.84 -85.45 -22.66
C LYS A 516 2.66 -84.48 -22.62
N LEU A 517 2.04 -84.34 -21.45
CA LEU A 517 1.22 -83.19 -21.13
C LEU A 517 2.20 -82.04 -20.98
N SER A 518 2.47 -81.42 -22.13
CA SER A 518 3.09 -80.13 -22.27
C SER A 518 2.51 -79.19 -21.22
N THR A 519 3.34 -78.79 -20.27
CA THR A 519 3.07 -77.79 -19.24
C THR A 519 2.77 -76.40 -19.83
N ALA A 520 2.73 -76.25 -21.16
CA ALA A 520 2.48 -75.00 -21.85
C ALA A 520 0.98 -74.62 -21.96
N ASP A 521 0.04 -75.56 -21.77
CA ASP A 521 -1.39 -75.28 -22.04
C ASP A 521 -2.26 -75.03 -20.80
N ILE A 522 -1.73 -75.16 -19.58
CA ILE A 522 -2.51 -74.95 -18.34
C ILE A 522 -2.51 -73.47 -17.88
N PHE A 523 -1.73 -72.60 -18.51
CA PHE A 523 -1.71 -71.14 -18.23
C PHE A 523 -2.61 -70.30 -19.16
N ARG A 524 -3.52 -70.91 -19.94
CA ARG A 524 -4.42 -70.22 -20.88
C ARG A 524 -5.88 -70.07 -20.43
N SER A 525 -6.16 -70.21 -19.13
CA SER A 525 -7.47 -69.90 -18.55
C SER A 525 -7.38 -68.83 -17.44
N SER A 526 -6.76 -67.70 -17.76
CA SER A 526 -7.08 -66.44 -17.08
C SER A 526 -8.12 -65.69 -17.91
N PRO A 527 -9.25 -65.25 -17.33
CA PRO A 527 -10.25 -64.50 -18.06
C PRO A 527 -9.64 -63.17 -18.50
N ALA A 528 -9.56 -62.97 -19.82
CA ALA A 528 -9.15 -61.72 -20.42
C ALA A 528 -10.07 -60.59 -19.97
N LEU A 529 -9.58 -59.76 -19.04
CA LEU A 529 -10.14 -58.44 -18.78
C LEU A 529 -9.91 -57.59 -20.03
N ARG A 530 -10.96 -57.51 -20.87
CA ARG A 530 -11.06 -56.59 -21.99
C ARG A 530 -10.80 -55.15 -21.51
N PRO A 531 -9.97 -54.35 -22.22
CA PRO A 531 -9.98 -52.92 -22.03
C PRO A 531 -11.30 -52.38 -22.60
N ARG A 532 -12.16 -51.91 -21.70
CA ARG A 532 -13.41 -51.25 -22.02
C ARG A 532 -13.07 -49.93 -22.72
N GLN A 533 -13.21 -49.88 -24.04
CA GLN A 533 -13.18 -48.64 -24.80
C GLN A 533 -14.29 -47.72 -24.27
N SER A 534 -13.91 -46.66 -23.59
CA SER A 534 -14.81 -45.60 -23.19
C SER A 534 -15.20 -44.80 -24.44
N HIS A 535 -16.48 -44.86 -24.79
CA HIS A 535 -17.11 -43.95 -25.75
C HIS A 535 -16.99 -42.50 -25.24
N ALA A 536 -16.08 -41.74 -25.84
CA ALA A 536 -16.10 -40.28 -25.79
C ALA A 536 -17.07 -39.78 -26.87
N LYS A 537 -18.26 -39.41 -26.41
CA LYS A 537 -19.17 -38.35 -26.88
C LYS A 537 -18.83 -37.70 -28.23
N SER A 538 -19.58 -38.08 -29.26
CA SER A 538 -20.00 -37.14 -30.31
C SER A 538 -21.08 -36.24 -29.70
N THR A 539 -20.72 -34.99 -29.40
CA THR A 539 -21.66 -33.94 -29.04
C THR A 539 -21.52 -32.84 -30.07
N THR A 540 -22.50 -32.83 -30.95
CA THR A 540 -22.93 -31.75 -31.85
C THR A 540 -22.86 -30.38 -31.20
N LEU A 541 -22.14 -29.46 -31.84
CA LEU A 541 -22.47 -28.04 -31.90
C LEU A 541 -22.30 -27.51 -33.34
N PRO A 542 -23.11 -26.52 -33.74
CA PRO A 542 -23.43 -26.25 -35.12
C PRO A 542 -22.40 -25.37 -35.84
N ARG A 543 -22.18 -25.78 -37.10
CA ARG A 543 -21.69 -25.01 -38.23
C ARG A 543 -22.61 -23.81 -38.46
N ILE A 544 -22.18 -22.60 -38.09
CA ILE A 544 -22.77 -21.36 -38.61
C ILE A 544 -22.11 -21.08 -39.96
N GLY A 545 -22.95 -21.06 -40.98
CA GLY A 545 -22.58 -20.79 -42.35
C GLY A 545 -22.17 -19.34 -42.54
N THR A 546 -21.09 -19.17 -43.29
CA THR A 546 -20.85 -18.02 -44.14
C THR A 546 -21.65 -18.21 -45.43
N ALA A 547 -22.62 -17.33 -45.68
CA ALA A 547 -23.18 -17.04 -46.99
C ALA A 547 -23.20 -15.51 -47.13
N GLU A 548 -22.38 -14.99 -48.04
CA GLU A 548 -22.82 -14.30 -49.26
C GLU A 548 -23.20 -12.83 -49.01
N ASN A 549 -22.41 -11.86 -49.50
CA ASN A 549 -22.65 -11.25 -50.82
C ASN A 549 -21.65 -10.10 -51.14
N SER A 550 -21.24 -10.06 -52.41
CA SER A 550 -20.92 -8.88 -53.23
C SER A 550 -19.65 -8.04 -52.98
N GLY A 551 -18.65 -8.25 -53.84
CA GLY A 551 -18.31 -7.25 -54.87
C GLY A 551 -17.14 -6.29 -54.63
N SER A 552 -15.99 -6.58 -55.25
CA SER A 552 -15.12 -5.66 -56.03
C SER A 552 -13.70 -6.28 -56.14
N ASN A 553 -13.37 -6.86 -57.29
CA ASN A 553 -12.66 -6.28 -58.42
C ASN A 553 -11.13 -6.13 -58.23
N GLN A 554 -10.42 -6.82 -59.14
CA GLN A 554 -9.09 -6.50 -59.69
C GLN A 554 -7.81 -7.08 -59.06
N PRO A 555 -6.73 -7.26 -59.87
CA PRO A 555 -6.13 -8.58 -60.08
C PRO A 555 -4.63 -8.66 -59.70
N GLN A 556 -4.11 -9.89 -59.78
CA GLN A 556 -2.73 -10.33 -60.07
C GLN A 556 -1.71 -9.27 -60.55
N PRO A 557 -0.36 -9.44 -60.40
CA PRO A 557 0.31 -10.69 -60.77
C PRO A 557 1.69 -11.04 -60.13
N GLN A 558 2.22 -12.19 -60.58
CA GLN A 558 3.63 -12.57 -60.78
C GLN A 558 4.35 -13.41 -59.70
N ALA A 559 4.30 -14.71 -59.98
CA ALA A 559 5.39 -15.65 -59.77
C ALA A 559 6.67 -15.23 -60.52
N LYS A 560 7.85 -15.53 -59.96
CA LYS A 560 8.90 -16.35 -60.59
C LYS A 560 10.04 -16.69 -59.60
N PRO A 561 10.87 -17.71 -59.91
CA PRO A 561 11.60 -18.52 -58.93
C PRO A 561 13.14 -18.54 -59.11
N SER A 562 13.78 -19.40 -58.30
CA SER A 562 15.08 -20.07 -58.53
C SER A 562 16.33 -19.29 -58.07
N ARG A 563 17.03 -19.82 -57.07
CA ARG A 563 18.21 -20.73 -57.12
C ARG A 563 19.53 -19.96 -57.17
N THR A 564 20.37 -20.15 -56.15
CA THR A 564 21.66 -20.87 -56.23
C THR A 564 22.32 -20.98 -54.84
N PRO A 565 23.31 -21.89 -54.66
CA PRO A 565 23.59 -22.58 -53.40
C PRO A 565 25.01 -22.35 -52.82
N ARG A 566 25.30 -23.04 -51.70
CA ARG A 566 26.63 -23.52 -51.25
C ARG A 566 27.51 -22.41 -50.61
N LEU A 567 28.17 -22.56 -49.46
CA LEU A 567 28.98 -23.65 -48.89
C LEU A 567 29.03 -23.51 -47.35
N GLY A 568 29.20 -24.63 -46.63
CA GLY A 568 29.52 -24.64 -45.20
C GLY A 568 30.94 -24.15 -44.88
N PRO A 569 31.40 -24.26 -43.62
CA PRO A 569 31.80 -25.59 -43.16
C PRO A 569 31.43 -25.96 -41.71
N LYS A 570 31.58 -27.27 -41.48
CA LYS A 570 31.43 -28.04 -40.25
C LYS A 570 32.16 -27.43 -39.04
N ALA A 571 31.48 -27.44 -37.90
CA ALA A 571 32.12 -27.68 -36.61
C ALA A 571 31.26 -28.66 -35.80
N ARG A 572 31.88 -29.78 -35.42
CA ARG A 572 31.37 -30.80 -34.51
C ARG A 572 31.48 -30.30 -33.06
N GLY A 573 30.53 -30.68 -32.21
CA GLY A 573 30.60 -30.54 -30.75
C GLY A 573 29.19 -30.35 -30.18
N ALA A 574 28.42 -31.41 -30.00
CA ALA A 574 28.36 -32.20 -28.75
C ALA A 574 27.79 -31.40 -27.57
N ALA A 575 26.45 -31.40 -27.45
CA ALA A 575 25.68 -31.42 -26.20
C ALA A 575 24.19 -31.37 -26.55
N SER A 576 23.59 -32.54 -26.79
CA SER A 576 22.14 -32.69 -26.94
C SER A 576 21.49 -32.73 -25.56
N GLU A 577 20.88 -31.62 -25.13
CA GLU A 577 19.84 -31.63 -24.11
C GLU A 577 18.58 -32.32 -24.69
N PRO A 578 18.03 -33.37 -24.05
CA PRO A 578 16.77 -33.93 -24.47
C PRO A 578 15.62 -33.03 -23.98
N ALA A 579 14.86 -32.50 -24.93
CA ALA A 579 13.61 -31.78 -24.71
C ALA A 579 12.65 -32.59 -23.83
N LEU A 580 12.21 -31.98 -22.73
CA LEU A 580 11.18 -32.49 -21.83
C LEU A 580 9.82 -32.60 -22.55
N PRO A 581 9.14 -33.76 -22.53
CA PRO A 581 7.76 -33.87 -22.96
C PRO A 581 6.79 -33.39 -21.87
N LYS A 582 5.80 -32.58 -22.29
CA LYS A 582 4.67 -32.10 -21.47
C LYS A 582 3.88 -33.28 -20.90
N PRO A 583 3.50 -33.30 -19.60
CA PRO A 583 2.64 -34.35 -19.07
C PRO A 583 1.17 -34.11 -19.48
N TYR A 584 0.64 -35.00 -20.32
CA TYR A 584 -0.79 -35.21 -20.49
C TYR A 584 -1.38 -35.75 -19.18
N ARG A 585 -2.21 -34.94 -18.53
CA ARG A 585 -2.99 -35.30 -17.35
C ARG A 585 -4.16 -36.19 -17.77
N ALA A 586 -3.96 -37.51 -17.73
CA ALA A 586 -5.03 -38.49 -17.88
C ALA A 586 -5.87 -38.56 -16.61
N THR A 587 -7.14 -38.16 -16.69
CA THR A 587 -8.16 -38.40 -15.68
C THR A 587 -8.70 -39.82 -15.85
N SER A 588 -8.29 -40.72 -14.95
CA SER A 588 -8.91 -42.04 -14.79
C SER A 588 -10.24 -41.94 -14.05
N ALA A 589 -11.24 -42.61 -14.62
CA ALA A 589 -12.60 -42.77 -14.12
C ALA A 589 -12.68 -43.52 -12.76
N PRO A 590 -13.84 -43.44 -12.06
CA PRO A 590 -13.97 -43.85 -10.66
C PRO A 590 -14.36 -45.34 -10.50
N GLY A 591 -13.68 -46.02 -9.58
CA GLY A 591 -14.02 -47.35 -9.10
C GLY A 591 -15.02 -47.31 -7.93
N LEU A 592 -16.08 -48.12 -8.07
CA LEU A 592 -16.66 -49.02 -7.07
C LEU A 592 -16.79 -48.51 -5.62
N ARG A 593 -18.01 -48.08 -5.29
CA ARG A 593 -18.46 -47.91 -3.90
C ARG A 593 -18.89 -49.27 -3.30
N PRO A 594 -18.70 -49.48 -1.98
CA PRO A 594 -19.15 -50.67 -1.28
C PRO A 594 -20.67 -50.70 -1.08
N ALA A 595 -21.20 -51.92 -1.02
CA ALA A 595 -22.59 -52.24 -0.77
C ALA A 595 -23.12 -51.66 0.54
N LYS A 596 -24.31 -51.05 0.49
CA LYS A 596 -25.14 -50.72 1.66
C LYS A 596 -26.25 -51.77 1.84
N PRO A 597 -26.69 -52.05 3.08
CA PRO A 597 -27.72 -53.02 3.37
C PRO A 597 -29.13 -52.52 3.00
N PRO A 598 -30.09 -53.44 2.74
CA PRO A 598 -31.45 -53.07 2.39
C PRO A 598 -32.29 -52.89 3.66
N THR A 599 -33.00 -51.76 3.78
CA THR A 599 -34.32 -51.62 4.44
C THR A 599 -34.65 -50.13 4.63
N ALA A 600 -35.54 -49.59 3.80
CA ALA A 600 -36.59 -48.65 4.22
C ALA A 600 -37.47 -48.27 3.01
N ARG A 601 -38.76 -48.45 3.23
CA ARG A 601 -39.93 -48.25 2.34
C ARG A 601 -39.90 -47.02 1.41
N PRO A 602 -40.54 -47.09 0.23
CA PRO A 602 -40.72 -45.94 -0.64
C PRO A 602 -41.73 -44.96 -0.03
N ARG A 603 -41.25 -43.80 0.42
CA ARG A 603 -42.12 -42.68 0.82
C ARG A 603 -42.53 -41.95 -0.45
N ALA A 604 -43.83 -41.98 -0.75
CA ALA A 604 -44.45 -41.39 -1.91
C ALA A 604 -43.96 -39.94 -2.17
N MET A 605 -43.66 -39.66 -3.43
CA MET A 605 -43.32 -38.34 -3.94
C MET A 605 -44.46 -37.36 -3.68
N ARG A 606 -44.35 -36.56 -2.60
CA ARG A 606 -45.10 -35.32 -2.48
C ARG A 606 -44.50 -34.31 -3.45
N ARG A 607 -45.25 -34.03 -4.53
CA ARG A 607 -45.01 -32.88 -5.42
C ARG A 607 -44.79 -31.63 -4.58
N PRO A 608 -43.68 -30.88 -4.77
CA PRO A 608 -43.49 -29.62 -4.07
C PRO A 608 -44.59 -28.66 -4.50
N THR A 609 -45.40 -28.21 -3.55
CA THR A 609 -46.43 -27.19 -3.73
C THR A 609 -45.80 -25.92 -4.29
N ALA A 610 -46.52 -25.24 -5.20
CA ALA A 610 -46.08 -24.04 -5.91
C ALA A 610 -45.54 -22.93 -4.98
N ASP A 611 -45.97 -22.95 -3.73
CA ASP A 611 -45.60 -21.99 -2.68
C ASP A 611 -44.12 -22.11 -2.23
N ARG A 612 -43.50 -23.30 -2.36
CA ARG A 612 -42.05 -23.47 -2.04
C ARG A 612 -41.14 -22.92 -3.14
N ARG A 613 -41.63 -22.83 -4.39
CA ARG A 613 -40.90 -22.19 -5.50
C ARG A 613 -40.92 -20.67 -5.38
N GLN A 614 -42.01 -20.06 -4.89
CA GLN A 614 -42.07 -18.61 -4.71
C GLN A 614 -41.18 -18.10 -3.56
N ARG A 615 -40.99 -18.88 -2.48
CA ARG A 615 -40.05 -18.50 -1.40
C ARG A 615 -38.57 -18.56 -1.80
N PHE A 616 -38.19 -19.43 -2.74
CA PHE A 616 -36.82 -19.47 -3.27
C PHE A 616 -36.50 -18.30 -4.22
N VAL A 617 -37.49 -17.82 -4.97
CA VAL A 617 -37.32 -16.65 -5.87
C VAL A 617 -37.23 -15.35 -5.08
N ARG A 618 -38.02 -15.20 -3.99
CA ARG A 618 -37.97 -13.99 -3.15
C ARG A 618 -36.68 -13.85 -2.31
N ARG A 619 -36.05 -14.95 -1.87
CA ARG A 619 -34.72 -14.90 -1.24
C ARG A 619 -33.59 -14.56 -2.24
N ARG A 620 -33.74 -14.88 -3.53
CA ARG A 620 -32.77 -14.49 -4.57
C ARG A 620 -32.78 -13.00 -4.88
N GLY A 621 -33.94 -12.34 -4.81
CA GLY A 621 -34.05 -10.90 -5.10
C GLY A 621 -33.22 -9.99 -4.18
N ALA A 622 -33.14 -10.34 -2.89
CA ALA A 622 -32.29 -9.62 -1.93
C ALA A 622 -30.79 -9.85 -2.22
N GLY A 623 -30.40 -11.09 -2.55
CA GLY A 623 -29.02 -11.43 -2.93
C GLY A 623 -28.55 -10.82 -4.25
N ILE A 624 -29.45 -10.57 -5.22
CA ILE A 624 -29.08 -9.91 -6.49
C ILE A 624 -28.63 -8.47 -6.27
N ARG A 625 -29.35 -7.71 -5.42
CA ARG A 625 -28.95 -6.32 -5.13
C ARG A 625 -27.61 -6.26 -4.41
N GLU A 626 -27.41 -7.13 -3.44
CA GLU A 626 -26.16 -7.23 -2.70
C GLU A 626 -24.99 -7.66 -3.61
N ALA A 627 -25.21 -8.66 -4.47
CA ALA A 627 -24.22 -9.10 -5.46
C ALA A 627 -23.88 -7.99 -6.46
N ARG A 628 -24.86 -7.19 -6.90
CA ARG A 628 -24.63 -6.03 -7.77
C ARG A 628 -23.82 -4.94 -7.06
N MET A 629 -24.18 -4.57 -5.83
CA MET A 629 -23.41 -3.58 -5.07
C MET A 629 -21.96 -4.04 -4.84
N MET A 630 -21.77 -5.32 -4.50
CA MET A 630 -20.44 -5.89 -4.33
C MET A 630 -19.66 -5.94 -5.65
N ALA A 631 -20.31 -6.25 -6.78
CA ALA A 631 -19.71 -6.20 -8.10
C ALA A 631 -19.27 -4.78 -8.48
N ASP A 632 -20.14 -3.79 -8.22
CA ASP A 632 -19.86 -2.38 -8.50
C ASP A 632 -18.74 -1.84 -7.61
N GLU A 633 -18.72 -2.19 -6.33
CA GLU A 633 -17.65 -1.83 -5.41
C GLU A 633 -16.30 -2.46 -5.81
N LEU A 634 -16.32 -3.73 -6.23
CA LEU A 634 -15.13 -4.39 -6.78
C LEU A 634 -14.65 -3.73 -8.06
N ARG A 635 -15.55 -3.40 -8.99
CA ARG A 635 -15.19 -2.68 -10.22
C ARG A 635 -14.63 -1.30 -9.92
N ARG A 636 -15.20 -0.55 -8.96
CA ARG A 636 -14.67 0.75 -8.54
C ARG A 636 -13.26 0.63 -7.98
N THR A 637 -13.03 -0.27 -7.02
CA THR A 637 -11.71 -0.47 -6.42
C THR A 637 -10.67 -0.98 -7.43
N GLN A 638 -11.07 -1.85 -8.35
CA GLN A 638 -10.22 -2.33 -9.45
C GLN A 638 -9.88 -1.21 -10.44
N ASN A 639 -10.86 -0.39 -10.82
CA ASN A 639 -10.65 0.76 -11.71
C ASN A 639 -9.75 1.82 -11.07
N GLU A 640 -9.92 2.12 -9.78
CA GLU A 640 -9.04 3.02 -9.05
C GLU A 640 -7.60 2.48 -9.00
N SER A 641 -7.42 1.19 -8.72
CA SER A 641 -6.10 0.56 -8.72
C SER A 641 -5.46 0.60 -10.11
N MET A 642 -6.24 0.40 -11.18
CA MET A 642 -5.75 0.44 -12.55
C MET A 642 -5.38 1.86 -12.96
N LEU A 643 -6.18 2.85 -12.58
CA LEU A 643 -5.89 4.26 -12.83
C LEU A 643 -4.58 4.69 -12.17
N ARG A 644 -4.32 4.28 -10.92
CA ARG A 644 -3.05 4.55 -10.24
C ARG A 644 -1.85 3.97 -10.99
N LEU A 645 -1.96 2.73 -11.48
CA LEU A 645 -0.90 2.09 -12.26
C LEU A 645 -0.65 2.79 -13.59
N VAL A 646 -1.71 3.21 -14.29
CA VAL A 646 -1.58 3.98 -15.54
C VAL A 646 -0.91 5.33 -15.27
N MET A 647 -1.28 6.03 -14.20
CA MET A 647 -0.64 7.29 -13.83
C MET A 647 0.85 7.10 -13.49
N GLU A 648 1.19 6.04 -12.75
CA GLU A 648 2.59 5.71 -12.44
C GLU A 648 3.41 5.41 -13.70
N GLU A 649 2.85 4.65 -14.66
CA GLU A 649 3.53 4.37 -15.92
C GLU A 649 3.66 5.62 -16.82
N GLN A 650 2.66 6.52 -16.81
CA GLN A 650 2.77 7.82 -17.49
C GLN A 650 3.86 8.71 -16.88
N GLN A 651 4.00 8.71 -15.55
CA GLN A 651 5.08 9.43 -14.88
C GLN A 651 6.45 8.88 -15.26
N LYS A 652 6.62 7.54 -15.26
CA LYS A 652 7.86 6.91 -15.73
C LYS A 652 8.13 7.20 -17.21
N GLU A 653 7.10 7.26 -18.05
CA GLU A 653 7.27 7.63 -19.47
C GLU A 653 7.71 9.09 -19.63
N ALA A 654 7.19 10.01 -18.81
CA ALA A 654 7.66 11.39 -18.77
C ALA A 654 9.12 11.49 -18.28
N GLU A 655 9.51 10.73 -17.26
CA GLU A 655 10.90 10.66 -16.78
C GLU A 655 11.85 10.11 -17.86
N ARG A 656 11.46 9.04 -18.55
CA ARG A 656 12.20 8.48 -19.69
C ARG A 656 12.36 9.50 -20.82
N ALA A 657 11.31 10.27 -21.12
CA ALA A 657 11.37 11.34 -22.11
C ALA A 657 12.36 12.45 -21.72
N LEU A 658 12.36 12.86 -20.45
CA LEU A 658 13.36 13.81 -19.91
C LEU A 658 14.78 13.25 -19.97
N MET A 659 14.97 11.96 -19.66
CA MET A 659 16.27 11.29 -19.80
C MET A 659 16.75 11.29 -21.25
N LEU A 660 15.89 10.95 -22.21
CA LEU A 660 16.23 10.98 -23.65
C LEU A 660 16.56 12.40 -24.14
N GLN A 661 15.91 13.43 -23.59
CA GLN A 661 16.24 14.83 -23.92
C GLN A 661 17.61 15.24 -23.36
N SER A 662 18.02 14.69 -22.22
CA SER A 662 19.30 15.01 -21.58
C SER A 662 20.52 14.35 -22.25
N VAL A 663 20.32 13.30 -23.04
CA VAL A 663 21.42 12.56 -23.68
C VAL A 663 21.84 13.26 -24.98
N VAL A 664 23.07 13.78 -24.98
CA VAL A 664 23.65 14.54 -26.11
C VAL A 664 24.11 13.61 -27.25
N ASP A 665 24.63 12.43 -26.92
CA ASP A 665 25.13 11.46 -27.91
C ASP A 665 23.95 10.76 -28.63
N PRO A 666 23.84 10.87 -29.97
CA PRO A 666 22.75 10.26 -30.72
C PRO A 666 22.75 8.72 -30.63
N ILE A 667 23.92 8.07 -30.56
CA ILE A 667 24.00 6.60 -30.54
C ILE A 667 23.49 6.06 -29.19
N GLU A 668 23.93 6.68 -28.09
CA GLU A 668 23.45 6.30 -26.76
C GLU A 668 21.96 6.65 -26.58
N ARG A 669 21.48 7.73 -27.20
CA ARG A 669 20.06 8.08 -27.21
C ARG A 669 19.21 7.03 -27.92
N GLU A 670 19.63 6.54 -29.10
CA GLU A 670 18.94 5.45 -29.82
C GLU A 670 18.93 4.16 -28.99
N ARG A 671 20.06 3.84 -28.35
CA ARG A 671 20.16 2.66 -27.47
C ARG A 671 19.20 2.75 -26.27
N LEU A 672 19.15 3.90 -25.60
CA LEU A 672 18.23 4.13 -24.48
C LEU A 672 16.77 4.11 -24.94
N GLN A 673 16.47 4.64 -26.12
CA GLN A 673 15.14 4.59 -26.70
C GLN A 673 14.68 3.14 -26.93
N ALA A 674 15.54 2.28 -27.49
CA ALA A 674 15.23 0.86 -27.67
C ALA A 674 14.97 0.14 -26.32
N ILE A 675 15.74 0.46 -25.28
CA ILE A 675 15.53 -0.08 -23.93
C ILE A 675 14.16 0.38 -23.39
N PHE A 676 13.84 1.67 -23.52
CA PHE A 676 12.56 2.23 -23.07
C PHE A 676 11.35 1.68 -23.83
N GLU A 677 11.48 1.35 -25.11
CA GLU A 677 10.43 0.66 -25.87
C GLU A 677 10.16 -0.75 -25.33
N ILE A 678 11.21 -1.49 -24.98
CA ILE A 678 11.07 -2.81 -24.34
C ILE A 678 10.39 -2.67 -22.98
N GLU A 679 10.78 -1.67 -22.19
CA GLU A 679 10.15 -1.40 -20.89
C GLU A 679 8.69 -0.98 -21.02
N ARG A 680 8.34 -0.12 -21.99
CA ARG A 680 6.95 0.24 -22.29
C ARG A 680 6.14 -0.99 -22.70
N GLY A 681 6.72 -1.88 -23.49
CA GLY A 681 6.13 -3.17 -23.83
C GLY A 681 5.88 -4.06 -22.61
N LYS A 682 6.82 -4.09 -21.65
CA LYS A 682 6.66 -4.84 -20.39
C LYS A 682 5.57 -4.22 -19.50
N ALA A 683 5.53 -2.89 -19.38
CA ALA A 683 4.51 -2.17 -18.63
C ALA A 683 3.10 -2.44 -19.18
N ASN A 684 2.92 -2.36 -20.51
CA ASN A 684 1.65 -2.67 -21.16
C ASN A 684 1.21 -4.12 -20.92
N ARG A 685 2.13 -5.09 -20.98
CA ARG A 685 1.81 -6.49 -20.64
C ARG A 685 1.41 -6.64 -19.17
N ASN A 686 2.09 -5.92 -18.27
CA ASN A 686 1.76 -5.95 -16.85
C ASN A 686 0.34 -5.40 -16.60
N LEU A 687 -0.02 -4.28 -17.22
CA LEU A 687 -1.38 -3.72 -17.15
C LEU A 687 -2.45 -4.70 -17.65
N LEU A 688 -2.19 -5.37 -18.79
CA LEU A 688 -3.10 -6.41 -19.32
C LEU A 688 -3.23 -7.61 -18.36
N ASN A 689 -2.13 -8.07 -17.76
CA ASN A 689 -2.15 -9.17 -16.81
C ASN A 689 -2.95 -8.82 -15.55
N ILE A 690 -2.78 -7.60 -15.03
CA ILE A 690 -3.51 -7.11 -13.86
C ILE A 690 -5.01 -7.00 -14.17
N SER A 691 -5.35 -6.48 -15.36
CA SER A 691 -6.74 -6.44 -15.83
C SER A 691 -7.38 -7.82 -15.89
N SER A 692 -6.69 -8.80 -16.48
CA SER A 692 -7.16 -10.18 -16.52
C SER A 692 -7.35 -10.78 -15.12
N HIS A 693 -6.44 -10.47 -14.17
CA HIS A 693 -6.59 -10.90 -12.78
C HIS A 693 -7.80 -10.27 -12.08
N PHE A 694 -8.10 -9.01 -12.36
CA PHE A 694 -9.28 -8.33 -11.82
C PHE A 694 -10.58 -8.95 -12.33
N GLU A 695 -10.65 -9.30 -13.61
CA GLU A 695 -11.79 -10.02 -14.19
C GLU A 695 -11.97 -11.41 -13.56
N GLN A 696 -10.87 -12.16 -13.39
CA GLN A 696 -10.92 -13.48 -12.73
C GLN A 696 -11.37 -13.38 -11.27
N ASN A 697 -10.86 -12.40 -10.52
CA ASN A 697 -11.25 -12.17 -9.13
C ASN A 697 -12.72 -11.76 -9.01
N LEU A 698 -13.21 -10.92 -9.91
CA LEU A 698 -14.62 -10.56 -9.97
C LEU A 698 -15.47 -11.80 -10.25
N ALA A 699 -15.06 -12.62 -11.22
CA ALA A 699 -15.77 -13.85 -11.55
C ALA A 699 -15.80 -14.86 -10.41
N MET A 700 -14.71 -15.04 -9.68
CA MET A 700 -14.65 -15.89 -8.49
C MET A 700 -15.59 -15.40 -7.38
N LYS A 701 -15.55 -14.10 -7.06
CA LYS A 701 -16.40 -13.52 -6.01
C LYS A 701 -17.88 -13.60 -6.37
N LEU A 702 -18.24 -13.41 -7.64
CA LEU A 702 -19.61 -13.60 -8.11
C LEU A 702 -20.04 -15.06 -8.03
N ALA A 703 -19.16 -15.99 -8.41
CA ALA A 703 -19.43 -17.42 -8.32
C ALA A 703 -19.65 -17.88 -6.87
N ASP A 704 -18.91 -17.34 -5.90
CA ASP A 704 -19.07 -17.62 -4.47
C ASP A 704 -20.46 -17.20 -3.94
N ILE A 705 -21.05 -16.16 -4.54
CA ILE A 705 -22.41 -15.66 -4.21
C ILE A 705 -23.48 -16.39 -5.07
N GLY A 706 -23.05 -17.26 -5.99
CA GLY A 706 -23.93 -18.04 -6.87
C GLY A 706 -24.41 -17.29 -8.11
N PHE A 707 -23.66 -16.28 -8.56
CA PHE A 707 -23.91 -15.50 -9.78
C PHE A 707 -22.80 -15.74 -10.82
N SER A 708 -23.19 -15.83 -12.09
CA SER A 708 -22.24 -15.75 -13.21
C SER A 708 -21.90 -14.29 -13.50
N PRO A 709 -20.69 -13.97 -13.99
CA PRO A 709 -20.37 -12.64 -14.53
C PRO A 709 -21.33 -12.16 -15.63
N LEU A 710 -21.98 -13.09 -16.32
CA LEU A 710 -22.96 -12.78 -17.38
C LEU A 710 -24.37 -12.46 -16.82
N ASP A 711 -24.62 -12.74 -15.54
CA ASP A 711 -25.92 -12.51 -14.89
C ASP A 711 -26.08 -11.07 -14.35
N ILE A 712 -24.98 -10.30 -14.32
CA ILE A 712 -24.88 -8.92 -13.81
C ILE A 712 -24.43 -8.00 -14.94
#